data_AF-A0A0V1CQU4-F1
#
_entry.id   AF-A0A0V1CQU4-F1
#
_cell.length_a   1.000
_cell.length_b   1.000
_cell.length_c   1.000
_cell.angle_alpha   90.00
_cell.angle_beta   90.00
_cell.angle_gamma   90.00
#
_symmetry.space_group_name_H-M   'P 1'
#
loop_
_entity.id
_entity.type
_entity.pdbx_description
1 polymer ?
#
loop_
_entity_poly.entity_id
_entity_poly.type
_entity_poly.pdbx_seq_one_letter_code
_entity_poly.pdbx_strand_id
1 'polypeptide(L)'
;LYAFLSLSTLFVHISEMEARTQSVSTPKIRYEDMWQYVYVLYKLICMEAENLRRSKEAYSQQNIRVRWGFGPDGQRIAYFVFSKILGTEVKLMAGDELILNSDFNGKVWKASGRVMKVPRNFGEEVAIKLANSNDAPPCYVTNGYSVHFGLRTAYTDRMLIALGKMANENFVSHAIQRTILGHDYEAPPLVISYPEHYSAPGLPELNQSQVMAVREVLTRSISLIQGPPGTGKTVTSASIVYHLAKARGTPILVCSPSNVAIDQLAEKISRTGLRVIRTCAKSREEIDSPVGFLTLHKQVRNLARNGELGKLWQQKEETGELSPAEENRFSSLKLKCERDLLKQADVICCTCVAAGDSRLAGIRFRAVLIDESTQAKEPECLIPIVTGARQVVLVGDHCQLGPVVISEEAAHAGLNRSLFERLVILGNQPIRLQIQYRMHPLLSLLPNNLFYEGTLQNGVTEQERILEAGDFRWPNPAVPMFFWCTLSQEEKPRSGKSFLNRAEAAHIEKIATKFLRSGVRADQIGIITPYEAQRAHIVQHMLRSGPLNNKLYQEIEVASVDAFQGREKDIILLSCVRSNKDNRIGFLNDSRRLNVALTRARYGLIIVGNPKVLSRQPMWNSLLRFCRENHCLLDGPLNALKECEVDFNIGKSNLPVMLQATTCYLTIMIRIEMNRLVSVDNFAQLKYFIAGLMFSGRLEGNSTCRDQPSFVSMGCSQAMSSLSGPSDPPIPYNKFMLPTSSQRNAKEGGEMRDHRMPKMRPAPGRPLMPSASSSQSVAFQSYGNFTQVVEDVESMRIQFQSMMLSQDTNYENSEVVSSSSRIGDGSSSGFYPASQQ
;
A
#
# COMPACT_ATOMS: atom_id res chain seq x y z
N LEU A 1 12.58 22.25 -26.47
CA LEU A 1 14.06 22.23 -26.47
C LEU A 1 14.63 21.68 -25.17
N TYR A 2 14.55 22.35 -24.01
CA TYR A 2 15.24 21.93 -22.77
C TYR A 2 15.14 20.44 -22.38
N ALA A 3 13.97 19.81 -22.45
CA ALA A 3 13.83 18.37 -22.14
C ALA A 3 14.45 17.42 -23.19
N PHE A 4 14.65 17.90 -24.43
CA PHE A 4 15.39 17.20 -25.48
C PHE A 4 16.90 17.38 -25.26
N LEU A 5 17.34 18.60 -24.92
CA LEU A 5 18.73 18.91 -24.58
C LEU A 5 19.21 18.12 -23.35
N SER A 6 18.42 18.06 -22.28
CA SER A 6 18.74 17.27 -21.09
C SER A 6 18.85 15.78 -21.40
N LEU A 7 18.02 15.26 -22.31
CA LEU A 7 18.14 13.87 -22.77
C LEU A 7 19.38 13.67 -23.64
N SER A 8 19.69 14.55 -24.61
CA SER A 8 20.88 14.39 -25.46
C SER A 8 22.19 14.47 -24.66
N THR A 9 22.31 15.41 -23.72
CA THR A 9 23.49 15.50 -22.84
C THR A 9 23.60 14.29 -21.92
N LEU A 10 22.46 13.81 -21.39
CA LEU A 10 22.39 12.57 -20.62
C LEU A 10 22.85 11.35 -21.44
N PHE A 11 22.42 11.21 -22.70
CA PHE A 11 22.85 10.12 -23.58
C PHE A 11 24.36 10.17 -23.88
N VAL A 12 24.94 11.35 -24.10
CA VAL A 12 26.40 11.50 -24.33
C VAL A 12 27.20 11.01 -23.11
N HIS A 13 26.92 11.54 -21.92
CA HIS A 13 27.64 11.10 -20.70
C HIS A 13 27.36 9.64 -20.33
N ILE A 14 26.15 9.11 -20.61
CA ILE A 14 25.89 7.67 -20.45
C ILE A 14 26.80 6.87 -21.37
N SER A 15 26.91 7.19 -22.67
CA SER A 15 27.78 6.45 -23.58
C SER A 15 29.27 6.56 -23.19
N GLU A 16 29.71 7.69 -22.62
CA GLU A 16 31.05 7.83 -22.04
C GLU A 16 31.26 6.97 -20.78
N MET A 17 30.22 6.71 -19.98
CA MET A 17 30.26 5.81 -18.82
C MET A 17 30.11 4.33 -19.21
N GLU A 18 29.32 4.01 -20.26
CA GLU A 18 29.22 2.68 -20.85
C GLU A 18 30.56 2.22 -21.42
N ALA A 19 31.31 3.14 -22.05
CA ALA A 19 32.69 2.88 -22.49
C ALA A 19 33.69 2.62 -21.34
N ARG A 20 33.32 2.93 -20.09
CA ARG A 20 34.18 2.79 -18.89
C ARG A 20 33.74 1.68 -17.93
N THR A 21 32.54 1.12 -18.08
CA THR A 21 31.98 0.12 -17.14
C THR A 21 31.30 -1.04 -17.88
N GLN A 22 31.94 -2.21 -17.84
CA GLN A 22 31.45 -3.43 -18.52
C GLN A 22 30.45 -4.25 -17.70
N SER A 23 30.33 -4.01 -16.38
CA SER A 23 29.41 -4.73 -15.49
C SER A 23 28.14 -3.94 -15.16
N VAL A 24 27.04 -4.66 -14.96
CA VAL A 24 25.79 -4.09 -14.44
C VAL A 24 26.00 -3.73 -12.97
N SER A 25 26.10 -2.44 -12.68
CA SER A 25 26.24 -1.96 -11.30
C SER A 25 24.89 -2.01 -10.58
N THR A 26 24.84 -2.72 -9.46
CA THR A 26 23.65 -2.78 -8.59
C THR A 26 23.39 -1.43 -7.88
N PRO A 27 22.13 -1.11 -7.56
CA PRO A 27 21.78 0.12 -6.87
C PRO A 27 22.34 0.12 -5.44
N LYS A 28 23.38 0.93 -5.24
CA LYS A 28 24.00 1.16 -3.95
C LYS A 28 23.02 1.80 -2.96
N ILE A 29 23.30 1.64 -1.66
CA ILE A 29 22.57 2.35 -0.61
C ILE A 29 22.98 3.84 -0.60
N ARG A 30 24.30 4.11 -0.65
CA ARG A 30 24.93 5.43 -0.81
C ARG A 30 25.59 5.53 -2.19
N TYR A 31 25.52 6.71 -2.82
CA TYR A 31 26.10 7.00 -4.12
C TYR A 31 27.14 8.12 -4.01
N GLU A 32 28.32 7.93 -4.59
CA GLU A 32 29.43 8.90 -4.52
C GLU A 32 29.08 10.24 -5.19
N ASP A 33 28.38 10.19 -6.32
CA ASP A 33 27.92 11.36 -7.05
C ASP A 33 26.58 11.12 -7.76
N MET A 34 26.06 12.19 -8.36
CA MET A 34 24.77 12.18 -9.05
C MET A 34 24.80 11.48 -10.43
N TRP A 35 25.97 11.35 -11.07
CA TRP A 35 26.12 10.64 -12.34
C TRP A 35 26.13 9.12 -12.12
N GLN A 36 26.79 8.63 -11.06
CA GLN A 36 26.70 7.24 -10.61
C GLN A 36 25.24 6.85 -10.29
N TYR A 37 24.52 7.73 -9.58
CA TYR A 37 23.10 7.56 -9.28
C TYR A 37 22.24 7.47 -10.55
N VAL A 38 22.41 8.44 -11.45
CA VAL A 38 21.68 8.52 -12.72
C VAL A 38 21.98 7.35 -13.66
N TYR A 39 23.24 6.91 -13.75
CA TYR A 39 23.69 5.80 -14.59
C TYR A 39 23.06 4.46 -14.17
N VAL A 40 23.11 4.14 -12.88
CA VAL A 40 22.55 2.88 -12.36
C VAL A 40 21.04 2.84 -12.56
N LEU A 41 20.31 3.91 -12.20
CA LEU A 41 18.86 3.95 -12.40
C LEU A 41 18.47 3.95 -13.88
N TYR A 42 19.26 4.58 -14.77
CA TYR A 42 19.08 4.49 -16.22
C TYR A 42 19.14 3.03 -16.72
N LYS A 43 20.17 2.27 -16.32
CA LYS A 43 20.31 0.85 -16.72
C LYS A 43 19.10 0.02 -16.29
N LEU A 44 18.66 0.15 -15.04
CA LEU A 44 17.48 -0.57 -14.52
C LEU A 44 16.19 -0.21 -15.27
N ILE A 45 15.98 1.08 -15.58
CA ILE A 45 14.83 1.54 -16.38
C ILE A 45 14.86 0.91 -17.78
N CYS A 46 16.03 0.83 -18.42
CA CYS A 46 16.18 0.21 -19.73
C CYS A 46 15.95 -1.31 -19.70
N MET A 47 16.36 -2.02 -18.64
CA MET A 47 16.09 -3.46 -18.46
C MET A 47 14.59 -3.76 -18.30
N GLU A 48 13.87 -2.98 -17.48
CA GLU A 48 12.41 -3.07 -17.35
C GLU A 48 11.69 -2.74 -18.67
N ALA A 49 12.14 -1.68 -19.37
CA ALA A 49 11.57 -1.28 -20.64
C ALA A 49 11.77 -2.33 -21.75
N GLU A 50 12.93 -2.98 -21.79
CA GLU A 50 13.24 -4.04 -22.77
C GLU A 50 12.41 -5.30 -22.51
N ASN A 51 12.23 -5.72 -21.25
CA ASN A 51 11.34 -6.84 -20.96
C ASN A 51 9.87 -6.52 -21.27
N LEU A 52 9.42 -5.29 -21.01
CA LEU A 52 8.09 -4.82 -21.42
C LEU A 52 7.95 -4.76 -22.95
N ARG A 53 9.02 -4.42 -23.68
CA ARG A 53 9.06 -4.43 -25.15
C ARG A 53 8.90 -5.85 -25.68
N ARG A 54 9.70 -6.81 -25.21
CA ARG A 54 9.59 -8.25 -25.52
C ARG A 54 8.19 -8.80 -25.24
N SER A 55 7.61 -8.44 -24.09
CA SER A 55 6.24 -8.81 -23.71
C SER A 55 5.16 -8.27 -24.67
N LYS A 56 5.45 -7.19 -25.42
CA LYS A 56 4.57 -6.60 -26.44
C LYS A 56 4.87 -7.07 -27.87
N GLU A 57 6.05 -7.65 -28.15
CA GLU A 57 6.43 -8.11 -29.51
C GLU A 57 5.47 -9.16 -30.09
N ALA A 58 4.81 -9.98 -29.25
CA ALA A 58 3.77 -10.92 -29.68
C ALA A 58 2.60 -10.23 -30.45
N TYR A 59 2.38 -8.94 -30.19
CA TYR A 59 1.31 -8.13 -30.80
C TYR A 59 1.79 -7.34 -32.02
N SER A 60 3.08 -7.39 -32.40
CA SER A 60 3.62 -6.76 -33.62
C SER A 60 2.87 -7.24 -34.88
N GLN A 61 2.59 -6.32 -35.81
CA GLN A 61 1.77 -6.59 -37.00
C GLN A 61 2.56 -6.40 -38.29
N GLN A 62 2.53 -7.41 -39.17
CA GLN A 62 3.13 -7.37 -40.51
C GLN A 62 2.09 -6.98 -41.57
N ASN A 63 2.56 -6.66 -42.78
CA ASN A 63 1.76 -6.35 -43.97
C ASN A 63 0.72 -5.23 -43.75
N ILE A 64 1.06 -4.23 -42.92
CA ILE A 64 0.23 -3.05 -42.75
C ILE A 64 0.39 -2.07 -43.92
N ARG A 65 -0.68 -1.33 -44.21
CA ARG A 65 -0.67 -0.20 -45.15
C ARG A 65 -0.43 1.09 -44.38
N VAL A 66 0.57 1.86 -44.78
CA VAL A 66 0.86 3.21 -44.26
C VAL A 66 0.40 4.26 -45.26
N ARG A 67 -0.40 5.21 -44.78
CA ARG A 67 -0.72 6.47 -45.45
C ARG A 67 0.18 7.55 -44.87
N TRP A 68 0.92 8.27 -45.72
CA TRP A 68 1.86 9.31 -45.28
C TRP A 68 1.21 10.69 -45.24
N GLY A 69 1.70 11.54 -44.34
CA GLY A 69 1.38 12.96 -44.25
C GLY A 69 2.51 13.74 -43.56
N PHE A 70 2.30 15.04 -43.34
CA PHE A 70 3.25 15.92 -42.69
C PHE A 70 2.58 16.70 -41.55
N GLY A 71 3.33 16.93 -40.47
CA GLY A 71 2.91 17.80 -39.37
C GLY A 71 3.11 19.29 -39.71
N PRO A 72 2.55 20.21 -38.88
CA PRO A 72 2.76 21.66 -39.04
C PRO A 72 4.22 22.10 -38.96
N ASP A 73 5.10 21.25 -38.41
CA ASP A 73 6.54 21.46 -38.28
C ASP A 73 7.36 20.69 -39.34
N GLY A 74 6.73 20.25 -40.43
CA GLY A 74 7.40 19.53 -41.53
C GLY A 74 7.84 18.11 -41.21
N GLN A 75 7.71 17.64 -39.96
CA GLN A 75 8.01 16.26 -39.61
C GLN A 75 6.99 15.29 -40.20
N ARG A 76 7.49 14.17 -40.72
CA ARG A 76 6.67 13.17 -41.41
C ARG A 76 5.84 12.34 -40.44
N ILE A 77 4.57 12.09 -40.81
CA ILE A 77 3.60 11.34 -40.01
C ILE A 77 3.13 10.12 -40.81
N ALA A 78 3.15 8.94 -40.18
CA ALA A 78 2.57 7.72 -40.70
C ALA A 78 1.20 7.46 -40.05
N TYR A 79 0.20 7.17 -40.88
CA TYR A 79 -1.14 6.73 -40.47
C TYR A 79 -1.35 5.28 -40.91
N PHE A 80 -1.81 4.40 -40.02
CA PHE A 80 -2.06 2.98 -40.33
C PHE A 80 -3.03 2.33 -39.34
N VAL A 81 -3.77 1.32 -39.77
CA VAL A 81 -4.66 0.54 -38.88
C VAL A 81 -3.87 -0.56 -38.17
N PHE A 82 -3.90 -0.58 -36.83
CA PHE A 82 -3.16 -1.55 -36.00
C PHE A 82 -4.13 -2.53 -35.30
N SER A 83 -4.77 -3.37 -36.11
CA SER A 83 -5.82 -4.30 -35.69
C SER A 83 -5.44 -5.23 -34.53
N LYS A 84 -4.18 -5.68 -34.45
CA LYS A 84 -3.71 -6.63 -33.42
C LYS A 84 -3.80 -6.15 -31.97
N ILE A 85 -3.90 -4.84 -31.72
CA ILE A 85 -3.97 -4.28 -30.36
C ILE A 85 -5.42 -4.25 -29.83
N LEU A 86 -6.39 -4.04 -30.72
CA LEU A 86 -7.79 -3.83 -30.38
C LEU A 86 -8.41 -5.09 -29.74
N GLY A 87 -9.03 -4.92 -28.57
CA GLY A 87 -9.61 -6.02 -27.79
C GLY A 87 -8.61 -6.80 -26.90
N THR A 88 -7.33 -6.43 -26.90
CA THR A 88 -6.30 -7.06 -26.04
C THR A 88 -6.08 -6.27 -24.74
N GLU A 89 -5.36 -6.86 -23.78
CA GLU A 89 -4.95 -6.15 -22.56
C GLU A 89 -3.86 -5.09 -22.81
N VAL A 90 -3.13 -5.18 -23.93
CA VAL A 90 -2.06 -4.24 -24.28
C VAL A 90 -2.66 -2.93 -24.74
N LYS A 91 -2.53 -1.88 -23.91
CA LYS A 91 -2.99 -0.53 -24.25
C LYS A 91 -1.84 0.30 -24.82
N LEU A 92 -2.03 0.82 -26.03
CA LEU A 92 -1.14 1.78 -26.67
C LEU A 92 -1.40 3.19 -26.09
N MET A 93 -0.35 3.95 -25.76
CA MET A 93 -0.48 5.30 -25.22
C MET A 93 0.09 6.36 -26.17
N ALA A 94 -0.49 7.55 -26.17
CA ALA A 94 0.08 8.70 -26.87
C ALA A 94 1.45 9.06 -26.25
N GLY A 95 2.47 9.14 -27.10
CA GLY A 95 3.87 9.30 -26.71
C GLY A 95 4.72 8.02 -26.75
N ASP A 96 4.10 6.83 -26.79
CA ASP A 96 4.82 5.56 -26.95
C ASP A 96 5.53 5.47 -28.32
N GLU A 97 6.66 4.79 -28.36
CA GLU A 97 7.45 4.52 -29.56
C GLU A 97 6.94 3.29 -30.31
N LEU A 98 6.72 3.45 -31.61
CA LEU A 98 6.50 2.36 -32.56
C LEU A 98 7.57 2.44 -33.67
N ILE A 99 8.05 1.29 -34.09
CA ILE A 99 9.07 1.14 -35.13
C ILE A 99 8.40 0.59 -36.39
N LEU A 100 8.47 1.36 -37.48
CA LEU A 100 8.06 0.93 -38.82
C LEU A 100 9.27 0.35 -39.56
N ASN A 101 9.25 -0.96 -39.79
CA ASN A 101 10.19 -1.63 -40.68
C ASN A 101 9.56 -1.83 -42.06
N SER A 102 10.31 -1.64 -43.14
CA SER A 102 9.85 -1.94 -44.51
C SER A 102 11.01 -2.23 -45.44
N ASP A 103 10.87 -3.27 -46.26
CA ASP A 103 11.86 -3.68 -47.23
C ASP A 103 11.49 -3.11 -48.61
N PHE A 104 12.22 -2.08 -49.05
CA PHE A 104 11.91 -1.36 -50.28
C PHE A 104 13.17 -1.12 -51.11
N ASN A 105 13.12 -1.56 -52.37
CA ASN A 105 14.19 -1.46 -53.36
C ASN A 105 15.54 -2.03 -52.86
N GLY A 106 15.51 -3.24 -52.30
CA GLY A 106 16.69 -3.94 -51.75
C GLY A 106 17.23 -3.37 -50.44
N LYS A 107 16.69 -2.25 -49.94
CA LYS A 107 17.09 -1.64 -48.67
C LYS A 107 16.04 -1.92 -47.58
N VAL A 108 16.51 -2.38 -46.42
CA VAL A 108 15.73 -2.42 -45.18
C VAL A 108 15.66 -0.99 -44.62
N TRP A 109 14.44 -0.48 -44.40
CA TRP A 109 14.18 0.80 -43.76
C TRP A 109 13.60 0.56 -42.36
N LYS A 110 14.02 1.37 -41.38
CA LYS A 110 13.65 1.25 -39.97
C LYS A 110 13.41 2.64 -39.37
N ALA A 111 12.17 3.10 -39.38
CA ALA A 111 11.79 4.42 -38.89
C ALA A 111 11.14 4.32 -37.50
N SER A 112 11.75 4.95 -36.48
CA SER A 112 11.10 5.16 -35.18
C SER A 112 10.13 6.34 -35.25
N GLY A 113 8.96 6.21 -34.63
CA GLY A 113 7.99 7.29 -34.47
C GLY A 113 7.18 7.20 -33.18
N ARG A 114 6.70 8.34 -32.69
CA ARG A 114 5.90 8.46 -31.46
C ARG A 114 4.41 8.55 -31.77
N VAL A 115 3.59 7.80 -31.04
CA VAL A 115 2.13 7.78 -31.19
C VAL A 115 1.52 9.14 -30.87
N MET A 116 0.84 9.73 -31.84
CA MET A 116 0.08 10.97 -31.73
C MET A 116 -1.43 10.70 -31.56
N LYS A 117 -1.98 9.79 -32.38
CA LYS A 117 -3.38 9.32 -32.30
C LYS A 117 -3.39 7.84 -31.91
N VAL A 118 -4.11 7.53 -30.84
CA VAL A 118 -4.47 6.16 -30.44
C VAL A 118 -5.88 5.86 -30.99
N PRO A 119 -6.12 4.71 -31.64
CA PRO A 119 -7.44 4.33 -32.13
C PRO A 119 -8.39 4.05 -30.97
N ARG A 120 -9.63 4.53 -31.08
CA ARG A 120 -10.72 4.25 -30.11
C ARG A 120 -11.52 3.02 -30.51
N ASN A 121 -11.90 2.95 -31.79
CA ASN A 121 -12.71 1.88 -32.37
C ASN A 121 -11.90 0.99 -33.33
N PHE A 122 -12.46 -0.18 -33.67
CA PHE A 122 -11.87 -1.07 -34.65
C PHE A 122 -11.87 -0.42 -36.05
N GLY A 123 -10.75 -0.54 -36.77
CA GLY A 123 -10.57 0.08 -38.09
C GLY A 123 -10.03 1.52 -38.07
N GLU A 124 -9.92 2.18 -36.92
CA GLU A 124 -9.29 3.50 -36.84
C GLU A 124 -7.77 3.46 -37.09
N GLU A 125 -7.26 4.49 -37.78
CA GLU A 125 -5.82 4.70 -37.93
C GLU A 125 -5.16 5.14 -36.62
N VAL A 126 -4.11 4.43 -36.22
CA VAL A 126 -3.01 4.96 -35.40
C VAL A 126 -2.31 6.04 -36.24
N ALA A 127 -1.89 7.14 -35.62
CA ALA A 127 -0.97 8.09 -36.23
C ALA A 127 0.32 8.16 -35.41
N ILE A 128 1.49 7.98 -36.04
CA ILE A 128 2.80 8.17 -35.41
C ILE A 128 3.60 9.26 -36.14
N LYS A 129 4.28 10.10 -35.36
CA LYS A 129 5.18 11.16 -35.85
C LYS A 129 6.61 10.64 -35.82
N LEU A 130 7.29 10.59 -36.96
CA LEU A 130 8.65 10.03 -37.04
C LEU A 130 9.65 10.89 -36.25
N ALA A 131 10.64 10.25 -35.64
CA ALA A 131 11.77 10.92 -35.00
C ALA A 131 12.68 11.62 -36.03
N ASN A 132 12.85 10.99 -37.19
CA ASN A 132 13.54 11.50 -38.36
C ASN A 132 12.76 11.13 -39.62
N SER A 133 12.44 12.11 -40.48
CA SER A 133 11.69 11.89 -41.72
C SER A 133 12.45 11.04 -42.76
N ASN A 134 13.78 11.00 -42.67
CA ASN A 134 14.67 10.36 -43.64
C ASN A 134 14.86 8.85 -43.41
N ASP A 135 14.46 8.33 -42.25
CA ASP A 135 14.60 6.90 -41.91
C ASP A 135 13.51 6.02 -42.55
N ALA A 136 12.50 6.63 -43.18
CA ALA A 136 11.41 5.97 -43.89
C ALA A 136 11.58 6.08 -45.42
N PRO A 137 11.20 5.04 -46.19
CA PRO A 137 11.28 5.06 -47.66
C PRO A 137 10.35 6.13 -48.26
N PRO A 138 10.43 6.49 -49.55
CA PRO A 138 9.68 7.61 -50.14
C PRO A 138 8.16 7.60 -49.89
N CYS A 139 7.52 8.79 -49.91
CA CYS A 139 6.13 8.95 -49.47
C CYS A 139 5.07 8.24 -50.33
N TYR A 140 5.42 7.77 -51.53
CA TYR A 140 4.54 6.94 -52.37
C TYR A 140 4.56 5.45 -51.97
N VAL A 141 5.51 5.01 -51.15
CA VAL A 141 5.55 3.65 -50.62
C VAL A 141 4.51 3.54 -49.51
N THR A 142 3.48 2.71 -49.74
CA THR A 142 2.31 2.60 -48.83
C THR A 142 2.03 1.18 -48.34
N ASN A 143 2.55 0.14 -48.99
CA ASN A 143 2.36 -1.26 -48.58
C ASN A 143 3.71 -1.89 -48.19
N GLY A 144 3.70 -3.06 -47.55
CA GLY A 144 4.93 -3.78 -47.18
C GLY A 144 5.62 -3.22 -45.94
N TYR A 145 4.86 -2.71 -44.97
CA TYR A 145 5.36 -2.30 -43.67
C TYR A 145 5.06 -3.35 -42.58
N SER A 146 5.89 -3.38 -41.55
CA SER A 146 5.59 -4.04 -40.27
C SER A 146 5.80 -3.09 -39.09
N VAL A 147 4.91 -3.17 -38.11
CA VAL A 147 4.92 -2.34 -36.89
C VAL A 147 5.37 -3.18 -35.71
N HIS A 148 6.38 -2.68 -35.02
CA HIS A 148 6.94 -3.27 -33.80
C HIS A 148 6.94 -2.24 -32.67
N PHE A 149 6.95 -2.70 -31.42
CA PHE A 149 7.05 -1.80 -30.27
C PHE A 149 8.50 -1.32 -30.06
N GLY A 150 8.66 -0.02 -29.86
CA GLY A 150 9.94 0.57 -29.46
C GLY A 150 10.24 0.40 -27.97
N LEU A 151 11.40 0.90 -27.54
CA LEU A 151 11.85 0.82 -26.15
C LEU A 151 11.29 1.99 -25.32
N ARG A 152 11.08 3.15 -25.94
CA ARG A 152 10.60 4.35 -25.24
C ARG A 152 9.09 4.33 -25.10
N THR A 153 8.60 4.43 -23.86
CA THR A 153 7.18 4.65 -23.57
C THR A 153 6.98 6.02 -22.94
N ALA A 154 5.74 6.51 -22.94
CA ALA A 154 5.38 7.74 -22.25
C ALA A 154 5.60 7.68 -20.71
N TYR A 155 5.84 6.49 -20.15
CA TYR A 155 6.26 6.23 -18.78
C TYR A 155 7.80 6.30 -18.64
N THR A 156 8.51 5.51 -19.46
CA THR A 156 9.99 5.45 -19.51
C THR A 156 10.61 6.84 -19.69
N ASP A 157 10.14 7.61 -20.68
CA ASP A 157 10.71 8.94 -20.95
C ASP A 157 10.57 9.91 -19.77
N ARG A 158 9.48 9.82 -18.98
CA ARG A 158 9.27 10.72 -17.83
C ARG A 158 10.24 10.41 -16.70
N MET A 159 10.55 9.14 -16.47
CA MET A 159 11.60 8.71 -15.55
C MET A 159 12.99 9.19 -16.01
N LEU A 160 13.32 9.02 -17.30
CA LEU A 160 14.61 9.44 -17.85
C LEU A 160 14.78 10.97 -17.84
N ILE A 161 13.73 11.73 -18.15
CA ILE A 161 13.70 13.19 -17.98
C ILE A 161 13.82 13.58 -16.50
N ALA A 162 13.31 12.76 -15.57
CA ALA A 162 13.46 13.03 -14.14
C ALA A 162 14.91 12.85 -13.67
N LEU A 163 15.57 11.75 -14.04
CA LEU A 163 17.00 11.53 -13.79
C LEU A 163 17.86 12.68 -14.36
N GLY A 164 17.63 13.05 -15.62
CA GLY A 164 18.34 14.16 -16.27
C GLY A 164 18.10 15.54 -15.64
N LYS A 165 17.02 15.73 -14.87
CA LYS A 165 16.80 16.93 -14.04
C LYS A 165 17.43 16.81 -12.65
N MET A 166 17.49 15.61 -12.07
CA MET A 166 18.11 15.36 -10.76
C MET A 166 19.61 15.69 -10.76
N ALA A 167 20.25 15.56 -11.92
CA ALA A 167 21.61 16.03 -12.23
C ALA A 167 21.79 17.57 -12.24
N ASN A 168 20.72 18.37 -12.10
CA ASN A 168 20.79 19.83 -12.19
C ASN A 168 20.22 20.50 -10.92
N GLU A 169 21.10 21.17 -10.18
CA GLU A 169 20.86 21.79 -8.86
C GLU A 169 19.72 22.83 -8.82
N ASN A 170 19.25 23.30 -9.98
CA ASN A 170 18.13 24.24 -10.05
C ASN A 170 16.77 23.61 -9.74
N PHE A 171 16.61 22.30 -9.93
CA PHE A 171 15.30 21.61 -9.88
C PHE A 171 14.92 21.06 -8.50
N VAL A 172 15.87 20.93 -7.58
CA VAL A 172 15.69 20.34 -6.24
C VAL A 172 16.56 21.11 -5.23
N SER A 173 16.29 21.09 -3.92
CA SER A 173 17.25 21.62 -2.93
C SER A 173 18.49 20.73 -2.82
N HIS A 174 19.66 21.34 -2.60
CA HIS A 174 20.89 20.61 -2.27
C HIS A 174 20.69 19.66 -1.07
N ALA A 175 19.89 20.06 -0.08
CA ALA A 175 19.48 19.21 1.04
C ALA A 175 18.82 17.90 0.57
N ILE A 176 17.71 17.97 -0.17
CA ILE A 176 17.02 16.78 -0.69
C ILE A 176 17.95 15.98 -1.62
N GLN A 177 18.77 16.65 -2.44
CA GLN A 177 19.73 16.01 -3.33
C GLN A 177 20.78 15.18 -2.56
N ARG A 178 21.35 15.73 -1.48
CA ARG A 178 22.31 15.03 -0.62
C ARG A 178 21.67 13.85 0.11
N THR A 179 20.48 14.03 0.69
CA THR A 179 19.76 12.92 1.36
C THR A 179 19.39 11.80 0.38
N ILE A 180 18.98 12.11 -0.85
CA ILE A 180 18.70 11.10 -1.88
C ILE A 180 19.98 10.32 -2.26
N LEU A 181 21.13 10.98 -2.38
CA LEU A 181 22.40 10.29 -2.63
C LEU A 181 22.87 9.45 -1.43
N GLY A 182 22.31 9.65 -0.23
CA GLY A 182 22.77 9.01 1.00
C GLY A 182 24.03 9.66 1.59
N HIS A 183 24.29 10.93 1.25
CA HIS A 183 25.32 11.73 1.87
C HIS A 183 24.88 12.23 3.25
N ASP A 184 25.78 12.16 4.23
CA ASP A 184 25.56 12.70 5.57
C ASP A 184 25.45 14.24 5.49
N TYR A 185 24.22 14.75 5.62
CA TYR A 185 23.92 16.17 5.54
C TYR A 185 22.68 16.49 6.38
N GLU A 186 22.89 17.17 7.51
CA GLU A 186 21.80 17.71 8.31
C GLU A 186 21.36 19.06 7.74
N ALA A 187 20.14 19.10 7.20
CA ALA A 187 19.53 20.33 6.75
C ALA A 187 19.05 21.15 7.95
N PRO A 188 19.31 22.48 8.02
CA PRO A 188 18.73 23.32 9.07
C PRO A 188 17.19 23.30 8.99
N PRO A 189 16.49 23.35 10.14
CA PRO A 189 15.04 23.29 10.17
C PRO A 189 14.43 24.47 9.40
N LEU A 190 13.35 24.18 8.66
CA LEU A 190 12.58 25.17 7.93
C LEU A 190 11.89 26.12 8.91
N VAL A 191 12.16 27.41 8.78
CA VAL A 191 11.46 28.47 9.53
C VAL A 191 10.00 28.49 9.09
N ILE A 192 9.10 28.21 10.04
CA ILE A 192 7.64 28.18 9.85
C ILE A 192 6.97 28.90 11.02
N SER A 193 5.73 29.38 10.80
CA SER A 193 4.80 29.56 11.91
C SER A 193 4.15 28.21 12.19
N TYR A 194 4.17 27.76 13.45
CA TYR A 194 3.33 26.63 13.84
C TYR A 194 1.84 27.04 13.81
N PRO A 195 0.92 26.13 13.42
CA PRO A 195 -0.51 26.36 13.56
C PRO A 195 -0.95 26.15 15.01
N GLU A 196 -1.92 26.94 15.47
CA GLU A 196 -2.56 26.77 16.80
C GLU A 196 -3.32 25.44 16.90
N HIS A 197 -3.87 24.97 15.78
CA HIS A 197 -4.57 23.71 15.67
C HIS A 197 -4.04 22.90 14.48
N TYR A 198 -3.55 21.68 14.73
CA TYR A 198 -2.99 20.81 13.71
C TYR A 198 -4.06 20.05 12.90
N SER A 199 -5.26 19.86 13.45
CA SER A 199 -6.41 19.29 12.74
C SER A 199 -6.93 20.26 11.67
N ALA A 200 -7.10 19.80 10.44
CA ALA A 200 -7.66 20.59 9.35
C ALA A 200 -9.21 20.55 9.35
N PRO A 201 -9.91 21.63 8.95
CA PRO A 201 -11.36 21.66 8.89
C PRO A 201 -11.90 20.60 7.91
N GLY A 202 -13.11 20.06 8.18
CA GLY A 202 -13.75 19.06 7.33
C GLY A 202 -13.11 17.66 7.36
N LEU A 203 -12.10 17.45 8.21
CA LEU A 203 -11.47 16.16 8.48
C LEU A 203 -11.65 15.76 9.96
N PRO A 204 -11.48 14.46 10.31
CA PRO A 204 -11.44 14.02 11.70
C PRO A 204 -10.31 14.70 12.48
N GLU A 205 -10.50 14.82 13.80
CA GLU A 205 -9.46 15.27 14.72
C GLU A 205 -8.25 14.33 14.71
N LEU A 206 -7.05 14.90 14.79
CA LEU A 206 -5.80 14.15 14.73
C LEU A 206 -5.38 13.66 16.13
N ASN A 207 -5.00 12.39 16.24
CA ASN A 207 -4.41 11.86 17.47
C ASN A 207 -2.95 12.34 17.65
N GLN A 208 -2.38 12.13 18.85
CA GLN A 208 -1.03 12.57 19.19
C GLN A 208 0.05 12.14 18.20
N SER A 209 0.02 10.89 17.69
CA SER A 209 1.01 10.41 16.70
C SER A 209 0.87 11.11 15.35
N GLN A 210 -0.36 11.46 14.96
CA GLN A 210 -0.65 12.21 13.74
C GLN A 210 -0.27 13.70 13.89
N VAL A 211 -0.58 14.33 15.04
CA VAL A 211 -0.18 15.71 15.37
C VAL A 211 1.34 15.86 15.36
N MET A 212 2.07 14.93 15.99
CA MET A 212 3.53 14.88 15.95
C MET A 212 4.05 14.76 14.51
N ALA A 213 3.43 13.91 13.68
CA ALA A 213 3.78 13.80 12.26
C ALA A 213 3.57 15.11 11.50
N VAL A 214 2.45 15.82 11.68
CA VAL A 214 2.26 17.15 11.06
C VAL A 214 3.34 18.13 11.53
N ARG A 215 3.61 18.19 12.84
CA ARG A 215 4.58 19.12 13.44
C ARG A 215 6.00 18.93 12.91
N GLU A 216 6.48 17.69 12.83
CA GLU A 216 7.83 17.38 12.34
C GLU A 216 7.95 17.49 10.81
N VAL A 217 6.89 17.17 10.06
CA VAL A 217 6.91 17.28 8.60
C VAL A 217 7.05 18.73 8.14
N LEU A 218 6.36 19.67 8.80
CA LEU A 218 6.40 21.08 8.44
C LEU A 218 7.81 21.70 8.62
N THR A 219 8.62 21.21 9.55
CA THR A 219 9.96 21.76 9.87
C THR A 219 11.11 21.12 9.09
N ARG A 220 10.92 19.96 8.42
CA ARG A 220 12.00 19.26 7.69
C ARG A 220 11.90 19.44 6.18
N SER A 221 13.05 19.49 5.49
CA SER A 221 13.12 19.52 4.02
C SER A 221 12.79 18.18 3.35
N ILE A 222 12.96 17.07 4.08
CA ILE A 222 12.51 15.74 3.68
C ILE A 222 11.97 15.02 4.91
N SER A 223 10.85 14.31 4.76
CA SER A 223 10.24 13.52 5.83
C SER A 223 9.65 12.22 5.28
N LEU A 224 9.83 11.15 6.05
CA LEU A 224 9.20 9.85 5.82
C LEU A 224 8.10 9.65 6.88
N ILE A 225 6.89 9.26 6.45
CA ILE A 225 5.81 8.85 7.35
C ILE A 225 5.49 7.38 7.09
N GLN A 226 5.73 6.51 8.08
CA GLN A 226 5.24 5.14 8.04
C GLN A 226 3.83 5.12 8.62
N GLY A 227 2.85 4.65 7.85
CA GLY A 227 1.50 4.47 8.34
C GLY A 227 0.99 3.05 8.11
N PRO A 228 1.01 2.20 9.15
CA PRO A 228 0.37 0.89 9.16
C PRO A 228 -1.12 0.95 8.74
N PRO A 229 -1.73 -0.18 8.35
CA PRO A 229 -3.15 -0.26 7.98
C PRO A 229 -4.08 0.38 9.01
N GLY A 230 -5.04 1.17 8.54
CA GLY A 230 -6.03 1.83 9.40
C GLY A 230 -5.55 3.05 10.20
N THR A 231 -4.27 3.43 10.15
CA THR A 231 -3.70 4.52 10.99
C THR A 231 -4.01 5.96 10.55
N GLY A 232 -4.88 6.13 9.56
CA GLY A 232 -5.28 7.45 9.07
C GLY A 232 -4.24 8.18 8.21
N LYS A 233 -3.31 7.46 7.54
CA LYS A 233 -2.33 8.03 6.57
C LYS A 233 -2.89 9.20 5.77
N THR A 234 -3.92 8.93 4.98
CA THR A 234 -4.51 9.88 4.02
C THR A 234 -5.20 11.07 4.69
N VAL A 235 -5.59 10.96 5.98
CA VAL A 235 -6.10 12.10 6.79
C VAL A 235 -4.94 12.97 7.26
N THR A 236 -3.84 12.34 7.69
CA THR A 236 -2.59 13.00 8.08
C THR A 236 -1.98 13.72 6.86
N SER A 237 -1.86 13.03 5.71
CA SER A 237 -1.44 13.60 4.42
C SER A 237 -2.27 14.83 4.03
N ALA A 238 -3.60 14.75 4.13
CA ALA A 238 -4.48 15.86 3.80
C ALA A 238 -4.32 17.05 4.77
N SER A 239 -4.10 16.80 6.06
CA SER A 239 -3.84 17.85 7.06
C SER A 239 -2.48 18.51 6.87
N ILE A 240 -1.45 17.75 6.50
CA ILE A 240 -0.13 18.26 6.10
C ILE A 240 -0.27 19.19 4.88
N VAL A 241 -0.95 18.72 3.83
CA VAL A 241 -1.21 19.52 2.62
C VAL A 241 -1.99 20.79 2.94
N TYR A 242 -2.95 20.72 3.88
CA TYR A 242 -3.70 21.89 4.32
C TYR A 242 -2.79 22.99 4.90
N HIS A 243 -1.95 22.66 5.88
CA HIS A 243 -1.04 23.63 6.49
C HIS A 243 0.02 24.15 5.51
N LEU A 244 0.57 23.28 4.65
CA LEU A 244 1.50 23.67 3.60
C LEU A 244 0.88 24.65 2.59
N ALA A 245 -0.39 24.46 2.20
CA ALA A 245 -1.11 25.39 1.33
C ALA A 245 -1.42 26.72 2.05
N LYS A 246 -1.79 26.69 3.34
CA LYS A 246 -2.08 27.90 4.13
C LYS A 246 -0.86 28.82 4.34
N ALA A 247 0.36 28.29 4.26
CA ALA A 247 1.60 29.08 4.32
C ALA A 247 1.74 30.11 3.17
N ARG A 248 0.94 29.98 2.10
CA ARG A 248 0.93 30.78 0.86
C ARG A 248 2.20 30.64 0.01
N GLY A 249 2.04 30.49 -1.30
CA GLY A 249 3.15 30.35 -2.23
C GLY A 249 2.72 29.74 -3.56
N THR A 250 3.56 28.86 -4.11
CA THR A 250 3.21 28.01 -5.25
C THR A 250 2.19 26.94 -4.83
N PRO A 251 1.37 26.38 -5.76
CA PRO A 251 0.50 25.24 -5.46
C PRO A 251 1.28 24.07 -4.84
N ILE A 252 0.62 23.27 -4.01
CA ILE A 252 1.19 22.04 -3.44
C ILE A 252 1.01 20.89 -4.44
N LEU A 253 2.07 20.14 -4.73
CA LEU A 253 1.97 18.94 -5.56
C LEU A 253 1.67 17.72 -4.68
N VAL A 254 0.61 16.99 -5.02
CA VAL A 254 0.21 15.78 -4.30
C VAL A 254 0.14 14.62 -5.29
N CYS A 255 0.88 13.57 -4.99
CA CYS A 255 1.13 12.45 -5.88
C CYS A 255 0.85 11.08 -5.21
N SER A 256 0.61 10.08 -6.05
CA SER A 256 0.64 8.65 -5.69
C SER A 256 0.88 7.82 -6.96
N PRO A 257 1.49 6.62 -6.91
CA PRO A 257 1.51 5.73 -8.07
C PRO A 257 0.09 5.27 -8.46
N SER A 258 -0.78 5.03 -7.48
CA SER A 258 -2.15 4.55 -7.70
C SER A 258 -3.13 5.68 -8.00
N ASN A 259 -3.96 5.50 -9.03
CA ASN A 259 -5.08 6.42 -9.32
C ASN A 259 -6.15 6.40 -8.22
N VAL A 260 -6.34 5.27 -7.52
CA VAL A 260 -7.36 5.16 -6.45
C VAL A 260 -6.92 5.91 -5.20
N ALA A 261 -5.64 5.78 -4.82
CA ALA A 261 -5.09 6.45 -3.65
C ALA A 261 -5.07 7.99 -3.82
N ILE A 262 -4.66 8.50 -4.99
CA ILE A 262 -4.72 9.96 -5.24
C ILE A 262 -6.16 10.47 -5.32
N ASP A 263 -7.13 9.68 -5.81
CA ASP A 263 -8.54 10.08 -5.84
C ASP A 263 -9.11 10.19 -4.42
N GLN A 264 -8.84 9.21 -3.54
CA GLN A 264 -9.20 9.26 -2.11
C GLN A 264 -8.54 10.46 -1.39
N LEU A 265 -7.28 10.77 -1.70
CA LEU A 265 -6.54 11.88 -1.09
C LEU A 265 -7.05 13.24 -1.60
N ALA A 266 -7.31 13.39 -2.90
CA ALA A 266 -7.90 14.58 -3.49
C ALA A 266 -9.27 14.89 -2.89
N GLU A 267 -10.09 13.86 -2.64
CA GLU A 267 -11.38 14.00 -1.96
C GLU A 267 -11.21 14.56 -0.53
N LYS A 268 -10.32 13.97 0.26
CA LYS A 268 -10.05 14.43 1.65
C LYS A 268 -9.50 15.86 1.67
N ILE A 269 -8.59 16.22 0.77
CA ILE A 269 -8.06 17.59 0.70
C ILE A 269 -9.18 18.57 0.28
N SER A 270 -10.07 18.19 -0.65
CA SER A 270 -11.19 19.04 -1.06
C SER A 270 -12.17 19.33 0.07
N ARG A 271 -12.36 18.40 1.03
CA ARG A 271 -13.19 18.63 2.23
C ARG A 271 -12.64 19.73 3.15
N THR A 272 -11.36 20.10 3.03
CA THR A 272 -10.75 21.22 3.80
C THR A 272 -11.05 22.62 3.24
N GLY A 273 -11.81 22.71 2.14
CA GLY A 273 -12.14 23.98 1.48
C GLY A 273 -11.02 24.56 0.61
N LEU A 274 -9.97 23.80 0.33
CA LEU A 274 -8.91 24.17 -0.63
C LEU A 274 -9.33 23.93 -2.08
N ARG A 275 -8.82 24.75 -3.00
CA ARG A 275 -9.05 24.62 -4.44
C ARG A 275 -8.15 23.52 -5.02
N VAL A 276 -8.68 22.30 -5.02
CA VAL A 276 -8.01 21.10 -5.54
C VAL A 276 -8.27 20.96 -7.04
N ILE A 277 -7.21 20.66 -7.81
CA ILE A 277 -7.33 20.24 -9.22
C ILE A 277 -6.73 18.85 -9.39
N ARG A 278 -7.55 17.90 -9.86
CA ARG A 278 -7.13 16.54 -10.20
C ARG A 278 -6.71 16.44 -11.67
N THR A 279 -5.40 16.31 -11.91
CA THR A 279 -4.86 16.13 -13.27
C THR A 279 -4.76 14.63 -13.59
N CYS A 280 -5.43 14.22 -14.68
CA CYS A 280 -5.46 12.85 -15.18
C CYS A 280 -4.73 12.74 -16.53
N ALA A 281 -4.22 11.56 -16.87
CA ALA A 281 -3.76 11.27 -18.22
C ALA A 281 -4.94 11.38 -19.22
N LYS A 282 -4.68 11.84 -20.45
CA LYS A 282 -5.74 12.06 -21.46
C LYS A 282 -6.58 10.81 -21.76
N SER A 283 -5.98 9.63 -21.72
CA SER A 283 -6.63 8.31 -21.84
C SER A 283 -7.53 7.93 -20.65
N ARG A 284 -7.69 8.80 -19.65
CA ARG A 284 -8.58 8.63 -18.49
C ARG A 284 -9.56 9.81 -18.31
N GLU A 285 -9.68 10.72 -19.27
CA GLU A 285 -10.63 11.84 -19.18
C GLU A 285 -12.10 11.39 -19.42
N GLU A 286 -12.29 10.19 -19.96
CA GLU A 286 -13.58 9.52 -20.17
C GLU A 286 -13.89 8.46 -19.09
N ILE A 287 -13.00 8.26 -18.11
CA ILE A 287 -13.21 7.33 -17.00
C ILE A 287 -13.78 8.10 -15.81
N ASP A 288 -14.99 7.76 -15.38
CA ASP A 288 -15.58 8.33 -14.18
C ASP A 288 -14.87 7.88 -12.89
N SER A 289 -14.92 8.77 -11.91
CA SER A 289 -14.26 8.66 -10.60
C SER A 289 -15.10 9.45 -9.58
N PRO A 290 -15.11 9.07 -8.29
CA PRO A 290 -15.78 9.86 -7.24
C PRO A 290 -15.34 11.33 -7.21
N VAL A 291 -14.08 11.62 -7.52
CA VAL A 291 -13.55 12.99 -7.63
C VAL A 291 -13.66 13.58 -9.05
N GLY A 292 -14.57 13.07 -9.87
CA GLY A 292 -14.80 13.53 -11.24
C GLY A 292 -15.04 15.04 -11.36
N PHE A 293 -15.70 15.65 -10.37
CA PHE A 293 -15.93 17.10 -10.32
C PHE A 293 -14.64 17.92 -10.09
N LEU A 294 -13.60 17.32 -9.51
CA LEU A 294 -12.29 17.94 -9.31
C LEU A 294 -11.37 17.82 -10.52
N THR A 295 -11.71 17.06 -11.57
CA THR A 295 -10.78 16.82 -12.68
C THR A 295 -10.58 18.08 -13.53
N LEU A 296 -9.33 18.32 -13.96
CA LEU A 296 -8.97 19.48 -14.78
C LEU A 296 -9.86 19.62 -16.02
N HIS A 297 -10.16 18.51 -16.72
CA HIS A 297 -10.98 18.54 -17.93
C HIS A 297 -12.47 18.86 -17.65
N LYS A 298 -13.05 18.38 -16.54
CA LYS A 298 -14.44 18.73 -16.15
C LYS A 298 -14.53 20.15 -15.59
N GLN A 299 -13.53 20.62 -14.82
CA GLN A 299 -13.44 22.02 -14.40
C GLN A 299 -13.31 22.98 -15.61
N VAL A 300 -12.42 22.69 -16.56
CA VAL A 300 -12.31 23.47 -17.81
C VAL A 300 -13.62 23.46 -18.60
N ARG A 301 -14.27 22.29 -18.80
CA ARG A 301 -15.55 22.22 -19.53
C ARG A 301 -16.67 23.03 -18.84
N ASN A 302 -16.66 23.12 -17.52
CA ASN A 302 -17.63 23.92 -16.76
C ASN A 302 -17.37 25.43 -16.87
N LEU A 303 -16.10 25.89 -16.78
CA LEU A 303 -15.77 27.31 -17.00
C LEU A 303 -15.94 27.73 -18.47
N ALA A 304 -15.62 26.83 -19.41
CA ALA A 304 -15.66 27.12 -20.84
C ALA A 304 -17.06 27.46 -21.37
N ARG A 305 -18.14 27.01 -20.70
CA ARG A 305 -19.54 27.23 -21.12
C ARG A 305 -19.83 28.67 -21.52
N ASN A 306 -19.27 29.63 -20.79
CA ASN A 306 -19.50 31.06 -21.00
C ASN A 306 -18.31 31.70 -21.75
N GLY A 307 -18.19 31.46 -23.06
CA GLY A 307 -17.19 32.15 -23.89
C GLY A 307 -16.93 31.55 -25.26
N GLU A 308 -15.91 32.08 -25.94
CA GLU A 308 -15.43 31.60 -27.25
C GLU A 308 -15.10 30.10 -27.24
N LEU A 309 -14.40 29.65 -26.18
CA LEU A 309 -14.05 28.24 -26.01
C LEU A 309 -15.28 27.34 -25.92
N GLY A 310 -16.36 27.78 -25.26
CA GLY A 310 -17.62 27.05 -25.14
C GLY A 310 -18.34 26.90 -26.47
N LYS A 311 -18.39 27.96 -27.28
CA LYS A 311 -18.97 27.93 -28.63
C LYS A 311 -18.25 26.92 -29.53
N LEU A 312 -16.92 26.99 -29.58
CA LEU A 312 -16.09 26.03 -30.33
C LEU A 312 -16.24 24.58 -29.81
N TRP A 313 -16.47 24.41 -28.50
CA TRP A 313 -16.70 23.09 -27.89
C TRP A 313 -18.07 22.53 -28.26
N GLN A 314 -19.13 23.34 -28.22
CA GLN A 314 -20.48 22.96 -28.64
C GLN A 314 -20.53 22.61 -30.13
N GLN A 315 -19.99 23.50 -30.97
CA GLN A 315 -19.83 23.27 -32.41
C GLN A 315 -19.17 21.91 -32.68
N LYS A 316 -18.06 21.60 -31.98
CA LYS A 316 -17.36 20.31 -32.11
C LYS A 316 -18.17 19.09 -31.61
N GLU A 317 -19.05 19.27 -30.63
CA GLU A 317 -19.96 18.21 -30.17
C GLU A 317 -21.16 18.02 -31.12
N GLU A 318 -21.54 19.04 -31.90
CA GLU A 318 -22.62 19.00 -32.90
C GLU A 318 -22.16 18.53 -34.30
N THR A 319 -21.02 19.02 -34.79
CA THR A 319 -20.48 18.70 -36.14
C THR A 319 -19.46 17.55 -36.13
N GLY A 320 -18.95 17.15 -34.97
CA GLY A 320 -17.86 16.18 -34.81
C GLY A 320 -16.47 16.69 -35.20
N GLU A 321 -16.38 17.59 -36.19
CA GLU A 321 -15.14 18.18 -36.69
C GLU A 321 -15.18 19.72 -36.67
N LEU A 322 -14.03 20.34 -36.36
CA LEU A 322 -13.78 21.78 -36.50
C LEU A 322 -12.83 22.02 -37.69
N SER A 323 -12.87 23.21 -38.30
CA SER A 323 -11.85 23.56 -39.30
C SER A 323 -10.45 23.60 -38.68
N PRO A 324 -9.36 23.45 -39.47
CA PRO A 324 -8.00 23.47 -38.93
C PRO A 324 -7.64 24.77 -38.20
N ALA A 325 -8.25 25.91 -38.54
CA ALA A 325 -8.07 27.17 -37.84
C ALA A 325 -8.78 27.16 -36.46
N GLU A 326 -10.03 26.69 -36.43
CA GLU A 326 -10.83 26.55 -35.21
C GLU A 326 -10.25 25.52 -34.25
N GLU A 327 -9.75 24.38 -34.73
CA GLU A 327 -9.12 23.34 -33.89
C GLU A 327 -7.83 23.85 -33.22
N ASN A 328 -7.03 24.63 -33.94
CA ASN A 328 -5.85 25.30 -33.40
C ASN A 328 -6.23 26.38 -32.37
N ARG A 329 -7.30 27.15 -32.64
CA ARG A 329 -7.83 28.17 -31.72
C ARG A 329 -8.40 27.55 -30.45
N PHE A 330 -9.25 26.54 -30.58
CA PHE A 330 -9.80 25.71 -29.52
C PHE A 330 -8.70 25.11 -28.64
N SER A 331 -7.69 24.48 -29.26
CA SER A 331 -6.55 23.90 -28.54
C SER A 331 -5.76 24.96 -27.77
N SER A 332 -5.54 26.14 -28.36
CA SER A 332 -4.84 27.26 -27.72
C SER A 332 -5.62 27.84 -26.53
N LEU A 333 -6.93 28.02 -26.69
CA LEU A 333 -7.83 28.50 -25.62
C LEU A 333 -7.97 27.48 -24.49
N LYS A 334 -8.12 26.18 -24.81
CA LYS A 334 -8.13 25.10 -23.82
C LYS A 334 -6.82 25.06 -23.03
N LEU A 335 -5.67 25.09 -23.70
CA LEU A 335 -4.35 25.11 -23.04
C LEU A 335 -4.13 26.36 -22.18
N LYS A 336 -4.69 27.51 -22.56
CA LYS A 336 -4.69 28.71 -21.72
C LYS A 336 -5.54 28.50 -20.47
N CYS A 337 -6.80 28.08 -20.63
CA CYS A 337 -7.71 27.82 -19.51
C CYS A 337 -7.17 26.76 -18.54
N GLU A 338 -6.58 25.67 -19.05
CA GLU A 338 -5.90 24.64 -18.25
C GLU A 338 -4.77 25.25 -17.40
N ARG A 339 -3.89 26.06 -18.02
CA ARG A 339 -2.77 26.71 -17.30
C ARG A 339 -3.22 27.74 -16.28
N ASP A 340 -4.22 28.54 -16.60
CA ASP A 340 -4.70 29.60 -15.71
C ASP A 340 -5.42 29.00 -14.48
N LEU A 341 -6.17 27.90 -14.66
CA LEU A 341 -6.67 27.07 -13.55
C LEU A 341 -5.54 26.47 -12.70
N LEU A 342 -4.58 25.79 -13.32
CA LEU A 342 -3.49 25.12 -12.61
C LEU A 342 -2.59 26.08 -11.80
N LYS A 343 -2.49 27.36 -12.21
CA LYS A 343 -1.83 28.43 -11.43
C LYS A 343 -2.67 28.94 -10.26
N GLN A 344 -4.00 28.85 -10.35
CA GLN A 344 -4.92 29.33 -9.32
C GLN A 344 -5.26 28.27 -8.26
N ALA A 345 -4.93 26.99 -8.52
CA ALA A 345 -5.11 25.90 -7.57
C ALA A 345 -4.28 26.12 -6.29
N ASP A 346 -4.85 25.76 -5.14
CA ASP A 346 -4.07 25.65 -3.90
C ASP A 346 -3.28 24.31 -3.89
N VAL A 347 -3.87 23.27 -4.49
CA VAL A 347 -3.33 21.91 -4.52
C VAL A 347 -3.57 21.27 -5.89
N ILE A 348 -2.56 20.62 -6.45
CA ILE A 348 -2.66 19.83 -7.68
C ILE A 348 -2.41 18.36 -7.36
N CYS A 349 -3.44 17.54 -7.58
CA CYS A 349 -3.42 16.10 -7.33
C CYS A 349 -3.24 15.33 -8.65
N CYS A 350 -2.24 14.47 -8.76
CA CYS A 350 -2.03 13.61 -9.94
C CYS A 350 -1.31 12.30 -9.58
N THR A 351 -1.11 11.38 -10.53
CA THR A 351 -0.18 10.26 -10.26
C THR A 351 1.28 10.72 -10.39
N CYS A 352 2.23 9.97 -9.80
CA CYS A 352 3.67 10.29 -9.91
C CYS A 352 4.11 10.48 -11.37
N VAL A 353 3.72 9.55 -12.25
CA VAL A 353 3.92 9.65 -13.71
C VAL A 353 3.24 10.89 -14.32
N ALA A 354 2.04 11.25 -13.85
CA ALA A 354 1.28 12.38 -14.36
C ALA A 354 1.86 13.75 -13.94
N ALA A 355 2.72 13.83 -12.92
CA ALA A 355 3.48 15.04 -12.62
C ALA A 355 4.41 15.47 -13.78
N GLY A 356 4.79 14.54 -14.65
CA GLY A 356 5.52 14.80 -15.89
C GLY A 356 4.64 15.20 -17.10
N ASP A 357 3.37 15.55 -16.90
CA ASP A 357 2.46 16.01 -17.98
C ASP A 357 2.83 17.43 -18.47
N SER A 358 2.75 17.66 -19.78
CA SER A 358 3.12 18.93 -20.40
C SER A 358 2.22 20.11 -20.00
N ARG A 359 1.05 19.87 -19.43
CA ARG A 359 0.18 20.90 -18.83
C ARG A 359 0.74 21.49 -17.54
N LEU A 360 1.54 20.71 -16.79
CA LEU A 360 2.21 21.14 -15.56
C LEU A 360 3.59 21.80 -15.83
N ALA A 361 4.10 21.70 -17.05
CA ALA A 361 5.40 22.24 -17.42
C ALA A 361 5.45 23.78 -17.28
N GLY A 362 6.35 24.26 -16.43
CA GLY A 362 6.52 25.69 -16.11
C GLY A 362 5.95 26.10 -14.75
N ILE A 363 5.13 25.25 -14.12
CA ILE A 363 4.79 25.40 -12.70
C ILE A 363 5.96 24.82 -11.88
N ARG A 364 6.37 25.54 -10.82
CA ARG A 364 7.29 25.03 -9.81
C ARG A 364 6.50 24.71 -8.54
N PHE A 365 6.79 23.58 -7.90
CA PHE A 365 6.12 23.15 -6.68
C PHE A 365 7.12 23.12 -5.53
N ARG A 366 7.03 24.10 -4.61
CA ARG A 366 7.97 24.20 -3.47
C ARG A 366 7.87 22.97 -2.56
N ALA A 367 6.66 22.47 -2.33
CA ALA A 367 6.37 21.31 -1.51
C ALA A 367 5.70 20.21 -2.33
N VAL A 368 6.14 18.97 -2.12
CA VAL A 368 5.66 17.76 -2.80
C VAL A 368 5.34 16.70 -1.76
N LEU A 369 4.11 16.17 -1.76
CA LEU A 369 3.73 15.00 -0.97
C LEU A 369 3.47 13.82 -1.91
N ILE A 370 4.01 12.64 -1.58
CA ILE A 370 3.79 11.39 -2.31
C ILE A 370 3.20 10.36 -1.34
N ASP A 371 1.92 10.01 -1.52
CA ASP A 371 1.22 9.01 -0.70
C ASP A 371 1.24 7.62 -1.38
N GLU A 372 1.28 6.56 -0.56
CA GLU A 372 1.66 5.20 -0.96
C GLU A 372 2.99 5.14 -1.77
N SER A 373 3.95 5.98 -1.40
CA SER A 373 5.27 6.10 -2.04
C SER A 373 6.12 4.81 -2.03
N THR A 374 5.80 3.84 -1.16
CA THR A 374 6.42 2.51 -1.17
C THR A 374 5.98 1.64 -2.36
N GLN A 375 4.82 1.89 -2.96
CA GLN A 375 4.39 1.22 -4.20
C GLN A 375 5.11 1.76 -5.46
N ALA A 376 5.84 2.87 -5.37
CA ALA A 376 6.45 3.55 -6.52
C ALA A 376 7.93 3.18 -6.66
N LYS A 377 8.34 2.79 -7.88
CA LYS A 377 9.76 2.61 -8.22
C LYS A 377 10.51 3.90 -7.89
N GLU A 378 11.74 3.84 -7.39
CA GLU A 378 12.53 5.03 -7.06
C GLU A 378 12.55 6.10 -8.18
N PRO A 379 12.86 5.80 -9.45
CA PRO A 379 12.82 6.79 -10.53
C PRO A 379 11.40 7.30 -10.89
N GLU A 380 10.33 6.68 -10.39
CA GLU A 380 8.96 7.21 -10.49
C GLU A 380 8.69 8.29 -9.43
N CYS A 381 9.19 8.10 -8.20
CA CYS A 381 9.16 9.11 -7.15
C CYS A 381 9.94 10.38 -7.52
N LEU A 382 11.00 10.26 -8.32
CA LEU A 382 11.76 11.42 -8.80
C LEU A 382 10.93 12.37 -9.69
N ILE A 383 9.97 11.85 -10.47
CA ILE A 383 9.20 12.63 -11.45
C ILE A 383 8.53 13.87 -10.82
N PRO A 384 7.79 13.77 -9.69
CA PRO A 384 7.28 14.93 -8.98
C PRO A 384 8.33 15.70 -8.16
N ILE A 385 9.38 15.05 -7.64
CA ILE A 385 10.43 15.73 -6.84
C ILE A 385 11.18 16.78 -7.67
N VAL A 386 11.54 16.47 -8.92
CA VAL A 386 12.29 17.38 -9.81
C VAL A 386 11.44 18.50 -10.45
N THR A 387 10.31 18.84 -9.82
CA THR A 387 9.42 19.94 -10.23
C THR A 387 9.70 21.26 -9.47
N GLY A 388 10.83 21.36 -8.78
CA GLY A 388 11.23 22.53 -7.98
C GLY A 388 11.25 22.30 -6.47
N ALA A 389 11.18 21.04 -6.01
CA ALA A 389 10.95 20.71 -4.61
C ALA A 389 12.04 21.24 -3.68
N ARG A 390 11.60 21.88 -2.60
CA ARG A 390 12.41 22.31 -1.45
C ARG A 390 11.95 21.65 -0.15
N GLN A 391 10.76 21.06 -0.15
CA GLN A 391 10.20 20.21 0.90
C GLN A 391 9.55 18.97 0.26
N VAL A 392 9.90 17.77 0.73
CA VAL A 392 9.36 16.49 0.22
C VAL A 392 8.83 15.63 1.36
N VAL A 393 7.60 15.14 1.22
CA VAL A 393 6.96 14.25 2.18
C VAL A 393 6.67 12.92 1.50
N LEU A 394 7.36 11.86 1.90
CA LEU A 394 7.09 10.51 1.42
C LEU A 394 6.25 9.78 2.47
N VAL A 395 5.03 9.40 2.10
CA VAL A 395 4.08 8.70 2.97
C VAL A 395 3.89 7.31 2.41
N GLY A 396 3.91 6.28 3.26
CA GLY A 396 3.87 4.90 2.79
C GLY A 396 3.91 3.89 3.93
N ASP A 397 4.22 2.65 3.58
CA ASP A 397 4.48 1.58 4.54
C ASP A 397 5.30 0.47 3.86
N HIS A 398 6.52 0.23 4.33
CA HIS A 398 7.44 -0.77 3.76
C HIS A 398 7.07 -2.21 4.17
N CYS A 399 6.18 -2.35 5.17
CA CYS A 399 5.60 -3.62 5.55
C CYS A 399 4.44 -4.05 4.61
N GLN A 400 3.93 -3.14 3.77
CA GLN A 400 2.96 -3.41 2.70
C GLN A 400 3.66 -3.43 1.32
N LEU A 401 2.93 -3.67 0.23
CA LEU A 401 3.56 -3.98 -1.06
C LEU A 401 4.49 -2.86 -1.56
N GLY A 402 5.66 -3.31 -2.04
CA GLY A 402 6.63 -2.50 -2.77
C GLY A 402 6.27 -2.31 -4.25
N PRO A 403 7.18 -1.76 -5.06
CA PRO A 403 6.94 -1.50 -6.48
C PRO A 403 6.86 -2.78 -7.31
N VAL A 404 5.83 -2.85 -8.18
CA VAL A 404 5.73 -3.92 -9.17
C VAL A 404 6.78 -3.70 -10.27
N VAL A 405 7.68 -4.66 -10.45
CA VAL A 405 8.65 -4.76 -11.55
C VAL A 405 8.30 -5.98 -12.39
N ILE A 406 8.36 -5.87 -13.72
CA ILE A 406 7.98 -6.97 -14.63
C ILE A 406 9.21 -7.79 -15.04
N SER A 407 10.37 -7.14 -15.18
CA SER A 407 11.65 -7.81 -15.40
C SER A 407 12.21 -8.41 -14.12
N GLU A 408 12.31 -9.74 -14.06
CA GLU A 408 12.96 -10.46 -12.96
C GLU A 408 14.44 -10.04 -12.85
N GLU A 409 15.14 -9.83 -13.97
CA GLU A 409 16.52 -9.30 -14.01
C GLU A 409 16.61 -7.93 -13.31
N ALA A 410 15.70 -7.00 -13.61
CA ALA A 410 15.71 -5.66 -13.00
C ALA A 410 15.22 -5.68 -11.54
N ALA A 411 14.37 -6.65 -11.16
CA ALA A 411 13.92 -6.85 -9.79
C ALA A 411 15.05 -7.37 -8.89
N HIS A 412 15.80 -8.39 -9.33
CA HIS A 412 17.01 -8.86 -8.63
C HIS A 412 18.09 -7.78 -8.60
N ALA A 413 18.23 -6.99 -9.67
CA ALA A 413 19.06 -5.78 -9.68
C ALA A 413 18.41 -4.58 -8.93
N GLY A 414 17.47 -4.80 -8.01
CA GLY A 414 17.03 -3.83 -7.01
C GLY A 414 16.04 -2.75 -7.45
N LEU A 415 15.49 -2.78 -8.66
CA LEU A 415 14.43 -1.85 -9.10
C LEU A 415 13.10 -2.04 -8.32
N ASN A 416 12.99 -3.15 -7.58
CA ASN A 416 11.90 -3.49 -6.67
C ASN A 416 12.02 -2.82 -5.28
N ARG A 417 13.03 -1.97 -5.07
CA ARG A 417 13.21 -1.14 -3.88
C ARG A 417 12.68 0.27 -4.16
N SER A 418 11.78 0.75 -3.31
CA SER A 418 11.28 2.13 -3.36
C SER A 418 12.28 3.13 -2.76
N LEU A 419 12.14 4.40 -3.14
CA LEU A 419 12.92 5.49 -2.54
C LEU A 419 12.69 5.57 -1.02
N PHE A 420 11.48 5.28 -0.54
CA PHE A 420 11.16 5.23 0.88
C PHE A 420 11.97 4.14 1.59
N GLU A 421 11.97 2.91 1.08
CA GLU A 421 12.73 1.79 1.64
C GLU A 421 14.24 2.08 1.66
N ARG A 422 14.82 2.61 0.57
CA ARG A 422 16.25 2.94 0.54
C ARG A 422 16.62 4.05 1.53
N LEU A 423 15.76 5.06 1.72
CA LEU A 423 15.98 6.11 2.72
C LEU A 423 15.89 5.58 4.16
N VAL A 424 14.98 4.63 4.46
CA VAL A 424 14.95 3.95 5.77
C VAL A 424 16.23 3.13 6.00
N ILE A 425 16.71 2.39 4.99
CA ILE A 425 17.99 1.63 5.07
C ILE A 425 19.19 2.58 5.27
N LEU A 426 19.14 3.80 4.72
CA LEU A 426 20.12 4.87 4.97
C LEU A 426 20.10 5.44 6.41
N GLY A 427 19.16 5.01 7.27
CA GLY A 427 19.02 5.50 8.65
C GLY A 427 18.04 6.66 8.83
N ASN A 428 17.32 7.10 7.77
CA ASN A 428 16.29 8.12 7.90
C ASN A 428 15.08 7.52 8.65
N GLN A 429 14.93 7.84 9.94
CA GLN A 429 13.87 7.27 10.76
C GLN A 429 12.48 7.78 10.28
N PRO A 430 11.55 6.87 9.94
CA PRO A 430 10.21 7.27 9.53
C PRO A 430 9.32 7.55 10.74
N ILE A 431 8.55 8.64 10.67
CA ILE A 431 7.57 8.97 11.70
C ILE A 431 6.43 7.95 11.61
N ARG A 432 6.33 7.04 12.59
CA ARG A 432 5.35 5.96 12.59
C ARG A 432 4.02 6.43 13.21
N LEU A 433 2.92 6.32 12.46
CA LEU A 433 1.57 6.51 12.99
C LEU A 433 1.16 5.28 13.82
N GLN A 434 0.69 5.49 15.05
CA GLN A 434 0.63 4.42 16.07
C GLN A 434 -0.76 3.84 16.34
N ILE A 435 -1.84 4.55 16.00
CA ILE A 435 -3.21 4.17 16.39
C ILE A 435 -4.03 3.81 15.14
N GLN A 436 -4.59 2.59 15.08
CA GLN A 436 -5.41 2.10 13.97
C GLN A 436 -6.91 2.20 14.26
N TYR A 437 -7.70 2.59 13.24
CA TYR A 437 -9.15 2.83 13.35
C TYR A 437 -10.00 1.94 12.42
N ARG A 438 -9.38 0.96 11.75
CA ARG A 438 -10.04 0.12 10.74
C ARG A 438 -10.64 -1.15 11.34
N MET A 439 -9.79 -1.99 11.90
CA MET A 439 -10.04 -3.40 12.21
C MET A 439 -10.61 -3.58 13.61
N HIS A 440 -11.41 -4.63 13.82
CA HIS A 440 -11.64 -5.21 15.15
C HIS A 440 -10.29 -5.51 15.83
N PRO A 441 -10.12 -5.24 17.15
CA PRO A 441 -8.86 -5.47 17.86
C PRO A 441 -8.17 -6.81 17.58
N LEU A 442 -8.91 -7.93 17.68
CA LEU A 442 -8.41 -9.27 17.38
C LEU A 442 -7.92 -9.48 15.92
N LEU A 443 -8.53 -8.80 14.94
CA LEU A 443 -8.06 -8.86 13.54
C LEU A 443 -6.73 -8.11 13.36
N SER A 444 -6.50 -7.06 14.14
CA SER A 444 -5.24 -6.29 14.11
C SER A 444 -4.08 -6.99 14.84
N LEU A 445 -4.37 -7.86 15.80
CA LEU A 445 -3.40 -8.45 16.74
C LEU A 445 -2.29 -9.23 16.04
N LEU A 446 -2.65 -10.15 15.13
CA LEU A 446 -1.66 -10.96 14.42
C LEU A 446 -0.81 -10.11 13.45
N PRO A 447 -1.38 -9.23 12.59
CA PRO A 447 -0.58 -8.30 11.80
C PRO A 447 0.31 -7.36 12.64
N ASN A 448 -0.15 -6.87 13.78
CA ASN A 448 0.64 -6.03 14.69
C ASN A 448 1.90 -6.77 15.16
N ASN A 449 1.73 -7.99 15.65
CA ASN A 449 2.83 -8.80 16.18
C ASN A 449 3.79 -9.32 15.09
N LEU A 450 3.28 -9.57 13.87
CA LEU A 450 4.09 -10.08 12.75
C LEU A 450 4.84 -9.00 11.95
N PHE A 451 4.30 -7.78 11.85
CA PHE A 451 4.82 -6.76 10.93
C PHE A 451 5.19 -5.42 11.59
N TYR A 452 4.71 -5.15 12.81
CA TYR A 452 4.81 -3.84 13.47
C TYR A 452 5.31 -3.93 14.92
N GLU A 453 6.00 -5.02 15.27
CA GLU A 453 6.70 -5.22 16.56
C GLU A 453 5.77 -5.14 17.79
N GLY A 454 4.46 -5.33 17.61
CA GLY A 454 3.45 -5.15 18.65
C GLY A 454 3.12 -3.67 18.97
N THR A 455 3.72 -2.71 18.26
CA THR A 455 3.63 -1.26 18.56
C THR A 455 2.33 -0.58 18.13
N LEU A 456 1.49 -1.25 17.33
CA LEU A 456 0.21 -0.71 16.87
C LEU A 456 -0.85 -0.76 17.98
N GLN A 457 -1.52 0.36 18.21
CA GLN A 457 -2.59 0.51 19.19
C GLN A 457 -3.96 0.54 18.51
N ASN A 458 -5.01 0.12 19.23
CA ASN A 458 -6.38 0.14 18.74
C ASN A 458 -7.07 1.45 19.16
N GLY A 459 -7.45 2.27 18.17
CA GLY A 459 -8.26 3.47 18.35
C GLY A 459 -9.76 3.20 18.20
N VAL A 460 -10.16 1.93 18.16
CA VAL A 460 -11.53 1.45 18.08
C VAL A 460 -11.69 0.21 18.94
N THR A 461 -12.85 0.09 19.58
CA THR A 461 -13.22 -1.00 20.48
C THR A 461 -13.73 -2.24 19.74
N GLU A 462 -13.91 -3.33 20.48
CA GLU A 462 -14.58 -4.54 19.97
C GLU A 462 -16.06 -4.25 19.68
N GLN A 463 -16.72 -3.49 20.55
CA GLN A 463 -18.13 -3.12 20.45
C GLN A 463 -18.42 -2.30 19.17
N GLU A 464 -17.56 -1.34 18.83
CA GLU A 464 -17.63 -0.59 17.57
C GLU A 464 -17.34 -1.45 16.31
N ARG A 465 -16.94 -2.71 16.48
CA ARG A 465 -16.60 -3.64 15.40
C ARG A 465 -17.36 -4.97 15.48
N ILE A 466 -18.47 -5.00 16.21
CA ILE A 466 -19.50 -6.05 16.07
C ILE A 466 -20.25 -5.83 14.75
N LEU A 467 -20.52 -6.93 14.03
CA LEU A 467 -21.23 -6.91 12.75
C LEU A 467 -22.72 -7.23 12.96
N GLU A 468 -23.61 -6.30 12.62
CA GLU A 468 -25.08 -6.46 12.72
C GLU A 468 -25.68 -7.34 11.59
N ALA A 469 -25.04 -8.47 11.27
CA ALA A 469 -25.43 -9.37 10.17
C ALA A 469 -26.46 -10.43 10.57
N GLY A 470 -27.56 -10.04 11.23
CA GLY A 470 -28.77 -10.85 11.46
C GLY A 470 -28.54 -12.34 11.77
N ASP A 471 -28.81 -13.20 10.78
CA ASP A 471 -28.69 -14.66 10.89
C ASP A 471 -27.26 -15.23 10.75
N PHE A 472 -26.24 -14.39 10.60
CA PHE A 472 -24.84 -14.85 10.58
C PHE A 472 -24.30 -14.94 12.01
N ARG A 473 -23.68 -16.06 12.35
CA ARG A 473 -22.97 -16.26 13.62
C ARG A 473 -21.55 -16.73 13.33
N TRP A 474 -20.58 -16.10 13.98
CA TRP A 474 -19.21 -16.57 13.97
C TRP A 474 -19.11 -17.92 14.71
N PRO A 475 -18.31 -18.89 14.22
CA PRO A 475 -18.13 -20.19 14.87
C PRO A 475 -17.66 -20.06 16.33
N ASN A 476 -16.72 -19.13 16.56
CA ASN A 476 -16.44 -18.58 17.89
C ASN A 476 -17.03 -17.15 17.96
N PRO A 477 -18.07 -16.90 18.78
CA PRO A 477 -18.71 -15.58 18.85
C PRO A 477 -17.79 -14.41 19.25
N ALA A 478 -16.68 -14.69 19.93
CA ALA A 478 -15.71 -13.66 20.33
C ALA A 478 -14.72 -13.29 19.21
N VAL A 479 -14.58 -14.13 18.17
CA VAL A 479 -13.53 -13.99 17.15
C VAL A 479 -14.16 -13.84 15.77
N PRO A 480 -14.15 -12.63 15.17
CA PRO A 480 -14.75 -12.39 13.87
C PRO A 480 -13.85 -12.85 12.70
N MET A 481 -13.25 -14.03 12.85
CA MET A 481 -12.36 -14.63 11.87
C MET A 481 -12.41 -16.16 11.93
N PHE A 482 -12.37 -16.82 10.78
CA PHE A 482 -12.02 -18.24 10.71
C PHE A 482 -11.29 -18.62 9.43
N PHE A 483 -10.55 -19.72 9.49
CA PHE A 483 -9.91 -20.37 8.36
C PHE A 483 -10.69 -21.65 8.02
N TRP A 484 -11.23 -21.73 6.81
CA TRP A 484 -11.95 -22.89 6.29
C TRP A 484 -11.02 -23.78 5.45
N CYS A 485 -10.64 -24.91 6.05
CA CYS A 485 -9.78 -25.92 5.47
C CYS A 485 -10.40 -26.54 4.22
N THR A 486 -9.68 -26.48 3.10
CA THR A 486 -10.11 -27.00 1.80
C THR A 486 -8.96 -27.79 1.18
N LEU A 487 -9.14 -29.11 1.01
CA LEU A 487 -8.08 -30.06 0.58
C LEU A 487 -8.16 -30.46 -0.90
N SER A 488 -9.01 -29.79 -1.70
CA SER A 488 -9.06 -29.96 -3.16
C SER A 488 -7.73 -29.58 -3.82
N GLN A 489 -7.40 -30.19 -4.97
CA GLN A 489 -6.18 -29.87 -5.70
C GLN A 489 -6.34 -28.59 -6.54
N GLU A 490 -5.22 -27.90 -6.80
CA GLU A 490 -5.17 -26.76 -7.71
C GLU A 490 -5.23 -27.18 -9.19
N GLU A 491 -5.91 -26.40 -10.01
CA GLU A 491 -5.98 -26.57 -11.46
C GLU A 491 -5.22 -25.47 -12.19
N LYS A 492 -4.63 -25.81 -13.34
CA LYS A 492 -4.13 -24.84 -14.33
C LYS A 492 -5.13 -24.74 -15.48
N PRO A 493 -5.61 -23.54 -15.85
CA PRO A 493 -6.45 -23.36 -17.04
C PRO A 493 -5.67 -23.68 -18.32
N ARG A 494 -6.39 -23.99 -19.41
CA ARG A 494 -5.78 -24.27 -20.74
C ARG A 494 -5.03 -23.09 -21.38
N SER A 495 -5.11 -21.89 -20.77
CA SER A 495 -4.38 -20.70 -21.20
C SER A 495 -3.84 -19.94 -19.99
N GLY A 496 -2.54 -19.61 -20.01
CA GLY A 496 -1.87 -18.79 -19.00
C GLY A 496 -1.06 -19.57 -17.94
N LYS A 497 -0.23 -18.83 -17.19
CA LYS A 497 0.62 -19.34 -16.09
C LYS A 497 -0.06 -19.30 -14.70
N SER A 498 -1.37 -19.03 -14.65
CA SER A 498 -2.14 -18.81 -13.43
C SER A 498 -2.76 -20.10 -12.87
N PHE A 499 -3.41 -20.03 -11.71
CA PHE A 499 -3.99 -21.18 -10.99
C PHE A 499 -5.42 -20.88 -10.54
N LEU A 500 -6.26 -21.92 -10.41
CA LEU A 500 -7.60 -21.84 -9.84
C LEU A 500 -7.90 -23.05 -8.94
N ASN A 501 -8.87 -22.91 -8.04
CA ASN A 501 -9.35 -23.98 -7.18
C ASN A 501 -10.88 -23.90 -7.06
N ARG A 502 -11.58 -24.84 -7.69
CA ARG A 502 -13.06 -24.80 -7.81
C ARG A 502 -13.78 -24.96 -6.48
N ALA A 503 -13.25 -25.77 -5.56
CA ALA A 503 -13.90 -25.98 -4.26
C ALA A 503 -13.77 -24.73 -3.37
N GLU A 504 -12.61 -24.06 -3.40
CA GLU A 504 -12.47 -22.75 -2.75
C GLU A 504 -13.44 -21.72 -3.36
N ALA A 505 -13.56 -21.66 -4.69
CA ALA A 505 -14.51 -20.75 -5.33
C ALA A 505 -15.97 -21.01 -4.91
N ALA A 506 -16.35 -22.28 -4.77
CA ALA A 506 -17.66 -22.69 -4.25
C ALA A 506 -17.84 -22.44 -2.74
N HIS A 507 -16.77 -22.40 -1.95
CA HIS A 507 -16.84 -21.97 -0.54
C HIS A 507 -17.00 -20.45 -0.44
N ILE A 508 -16.24 -19.68 -1.22
CA ILE A 508 -16.35 -18.22 -1.30
C ILE A 508 -17.77 -17.79 -1.72
N GLU A 509 -18.37 -18.43 -2.74
CA GLU A 509 -19.77 -18.19 -3.14
C GLU A 509 -20.73 -18.41 -1.98
N LYS A 510 -20.69 -19.59 -1.32
CA LYS A 510 -21.59 -19.93 -0.21
C LYS A 510 -21.51 -18.93 0.94
N ILE A 511 -20.30 -18.45 1.27
CA ILE A 511 -20.09 -17.44 2.31
C ILE A 511 -20.71 -16.10 1.89
N ALA A 512 -20.40 -15.62 0.69
CA ALA A 512 -20.95 -14.36 0.17
C ALA A 512 -22.49 -14.40 0.13
N THR A 513 -23.07 -15.49 -0.39
CA THR A 513 -24.51 -15.76 -0.40
C THR A 513 -25.12 -15.79 1.00
N LYS A 514 -24.42 -16.36 2.01
CA LYS A 514 -24.89 -16.36 3.40
C LYS A 514 -24.83 -14.96 4.03
N PHE A 515 -23.83 -14.14 3.75
CA PHE A 515 -23.80 -12.75 4.21
C PHE A 515 -24.88 -11.88 3.56
N LEU A 516 -25.05 -11.97 2.24
CA LEU A 516 -26.13 -11.28 1.51
C LEU A 516 -27.52 -11.65 2.08
N ARG A 517 -27.75 -12.94 2.35
CA ARG A 517 -28.99 -13.42 3.00
C ARG A 517 -29.16 -12.97 4.45
N SER A 518 -28.08 -12.58 5.13
CA SER A 518 -28.10 -12.12 6.53
C SER A 518 -28.08 -10.58 6.64
N GLY A 519 -28.42 -9.87 5.55
CA GLY A 519 -28.62 -8.42 5.53
C GLY A 519 -27.38 -7.58 5.17
N VAL A 520 -26.22 -8.20 4.96
CA VAL A 520 -24.99 -7.48 4.55
C VAL A 520 -25.13 -7.06 3.08
N ARG A 521 -24.83 -5.78 2.76
CA ARG A 521 -24.90 -5.29 1.38
C ARG A 521 -23.71 -5.79 0.55
N ALA A 522 -23.89 -5.87 -0.77
CA ALA A 522 -22.83 -6.33 -1.68
C ALA A 522 -21.58 -5.43 -1.67
N ASP A 523 -21.76 -4.10 -1.56
CA ASP A 523 -20.65 -3.13 -1.50
C ASP A 523 -19.73 -3.31 -0.28
N GLN A 524 -20.26 -3.89 0.81
CA GLN A 524 -19.57 -4.14 2.08
C GLN A 524 -18.65 -5.37 2.04
N ILE A 525 -18.78 -6.22 1.01
CA ILE A 525 -18.03 -7.47 0.85
C ILE A 525 -16.90 -7.27 -0.18
N GLY A 526 -15.71 -7.78 0.14
CA GLY A 526 -14.60 -7.93 -0.82
C GLY A 526 -14.07 -9.35 -0.87
N ILE A 527 -13.73 -9.81 -2.08
CA ILE A 527 -13.12 -11.11 -2.32
C ILE A 527 -11.70 -10.89 -2.87
N ILE A 528 -10.71 -11.35 -2.11
CA ILE A 528 -9.29 -11.27 -2.44
C ILE A 528 -8.79 -12.65 -2.88
N THR A 529 -8.06 -12.73 -3.99
CA THR A 529 -7.34 -13.94 -4.38
C THR A 529 -6.04 -13.59 -5.13
N PRO A 530 -4.91 -14.27 -4.88
CA PRO A 530 -3.62 -13.97 -5.52
C PRO A 530 -3.55 -14.34 -7.01
N TYR A 531 -4.52 -15.09 -7.55
CA TYR A 531 -4.47 -15.60 -8.93
C TYR A 531 -5.61 -15.08 -9.80
N GLU A 532 -5.26 -14.47 -10.93
CA GLU A 532 -6.23 -13.93 -11.89
C GLU A 532 -7.19 -14.99 -12.45
N ALA A 533 -6.71 -16.23 -12.66
CA ALA A 533 -7.61 -17.31 -13.08
C ALA A 533 -8.64 -17.67 -12.00
N GLN A 534 -8.28 -17.64 -10.71
CA GLN A 534 -9.23 -17.77 -9.62
C GLN A 534 -10.17 -16.57 -9.53
N ARG A 535 -9.67 -15.34 -9.71
CA ARG A 535 -10.49 -14.11 -9.70
C ARG A 535 -11.60 -14.19 -10.77
N ALA A 536 -11.22 -14.52 -12.00
CA ALA A 536 -12.15 -14.73 -13.10
C ALA A 536 -13.10 -15.91 -12.86
N HIS A 537 -12.60 -17.02 -12.30
CA HIS A 537 -13.42 -18.20 -12.00
C HIS A 537 -14.46 -17.94 -10.90
N ILE A 538 -14.11 -17.24 -9.82
CA ILE A 538 -15.05 -16.85 -8.76
C ILE A 538 -16.18 -15.98 -9.33
N VAL A 539 -15.86 -14.94 -10.10
CA VAL A 539 -16.88 -14.09 -10.75
C VAL A 539 -17.78 -14.93 -11.67
N GLN A 540 -17.19 -15.79 -12.50
CA GLN A 540 -17.94 -16.67 -13.40
C GLN A 540 -18.81 -17.69 -12.64
N HIS A 541 -18.38 -18.17 -11.48
CA HIS A 541 -19.11 -19.14 -10.67
C HIS A 541 -20.29 -18.48 -9.96
N MET A 542 -20.10 -17.34 -9.30
CA MET A 542 -21.20 -16.61 -8.63
C MET A 542 -22.31 -16.25 -9.62
N LEU A 543 -21.97 -15.77 -10.83
CA LEU A 543 -22.95 -15.39 -11.86
C LEU A 543 -23.67 -16.56 -12.57
N ARG A 544 -23.27 -17.80 -12.30
CA ARG A 544 -23.85 -19.02 -12.92
C ARG A 544 -24.44 -20.02 -11.91
N SER A 545 -24.00 -19.95 -10.65
CA SER A 545 -24.30 -20.94 -9.62
C SER A 545 -24.80 -20.30 -8.32
N GLY A 546 -24.65 -18.99 -8.14
CA GLY A 546 -25.17 -18.27 -6.99
C GLY A 546 -26.70 -18.24 -6.99
N PRO A 547 -27.38 -18.59 -5.88
CA PRO A 547 -28.84 -18.68 -5.80
C PRO A 547 -29.54 -17.34 -5.55
N LEU A 548 -28.87 -16.21 -5.76
CA LEU A 548 -29.41 -14.85 -5.61
C LEU A 548 -29.37 -14.10 -6.95
N ASN A 549 -29.92 -12.88 -6.99
CA ASN A 549 -29.91 -12.05 -8.20
C ASN A 549 -28.47 -11.71 -8.61
N ASN A 550 -28.12 -12.02 -9.87
CA ASN A 550 -26.80 -11.75 -10.46
C ASN A 550 -26.28 -10.32 -10.26
N LYS A 551 -27.15 -9.31 -10.16
CA LYS A 551 -26.74 -7.92 -9.86
C LYS A 551 -25.99 -7.80 -8.52
N LEU A 552 -26.44 -8.51 -7.48
CA LEU A 552 -25.81 -8.49 -6.16
C LEU A 552 -24.38 -9.05 -6.22
N TYR A 553 -24.14 -10.09 -7.01
CA TYR A 553 -22.80 -10.64 -7.21
C TYR A 553 -21.90 -9.77 -8.11
N GLN A 554 -22.47 -8.88 -8.93
CA GLN A 554 -21.72 -7.89 -9.73
C GLN A 554 -21.25 -6.70 -8.89
N GLU A 555 -21.95 -6.39 -7.81
CA GLU A 555 -21.59 -5.33 -6.85
C GLU A 555 -20.51 -5.76 -5.85
N ILE A 556 -20.29 -7.08 -5.65
CA ILE A 556 -19.20 -7.61 -4.83
C ILE A 556 -17.86 -7.41 -5.54
N GLU A 557 -16.89 -6.82 -4.83
CA GLU A 557 -15.58 -6.50 -5.40
C GLU A 557 -14.65 -7.73 -5.37
N VAL A 558 -14.30 -8.28 -6.54
CA VAL A 558 -13.41 -9.46 -6.70
C VAL A 558 -12.12 -9.09 -7.41
N ALA A 559 -10.99 -9.05 -6.68
CA ALA A 559 -9.71 -8.55 -7.20
C ALA A 559 -8.48 -9.20 -6.52
N SER A 560 -7.28 -8.87 -7.03
CA SER A 560 -6.00 -9.30 -6.44
C SER A 560 -5.65 -8.50 -5.18
N VAL A 561 -4.74 -9.04 -4.37
CA VAL A 561 -4.17 -8.37 -3.18
C VAL A 561 -3.68 -6.97 -3.53
N ASP A 562 -2.92 -6.87 -4.63
CA ASP A 562 -2.31 -5.67 -5.17
C ASP A 562 -3.36 -4.63 -5.59
N ALA A 563 -4.47 -5.07 -6.20
CA ALA A 563 -5.58 -4.20 -6.59
C ALA A 563 -6.42 -3.70 -5.40
N PHE A 564 -6.38 -4.41 -4.25
CA PHE A 564 -7.05 -4.08 -3.00
C PHE A 564 -6.24 -3.16 -2.07
N GLN A 565 -4.97 -2.85 -2.37
CA GLN A 565 -4.20 -1.88 -1.59
C GLN A 565 -4.85 -0.48 -1.66
N GLY A 566 -4.76 0.28 -0.55
CA GLY A 566 -5.51 1.54 -0.36
C GLY A 566 -7.02 1.38 -0.13
N ARG A 567 -7.60 0.18 -0.33
CA ARG A 567 -9.02 -0.10 -0.05
C ARG A 567 -9.23 -0.72 1.33
N GLU A 568 -10.49 -0.81 1.72
CA GLU A 568 -11.02 -1.56 2.86
C GLU A 568 -12.46 -1.98 2.58
N LYS A 569 -12.93 -3.01 3.29
CA LYS A 569 -14.30 -3.53 3.26
C LYS A 569 -14.72 -3.93 4.66
N ASP A 570 -16.02 -4.07 4.88
CA ASP A 570 -16.51 -4.53 6.18
C ASP A 570 -16.20 -6.01 6.38
N ILE A 571 -16.34 -6.80 5.31
CA ILE A 571 -16.04 -8.22 5.28
C ILE A 571 -15.05 -8.53 4.15
N ILE A 572 -14.02 -9.33 4.43
CA ILE A 572 -13.08 -9.84 3.44
C ILE A 572 -13.12 -11.37 3.39
N LEU A 573 -13.22 -11.91 2.18
CA LEU A 573 -13.09 -13.33 1.89
C LEU A 573 -11.80 -13.56 1.10
N LEU A 574 -10.88 -14.38 1.61
CA LEU A 574 -9.56 -14.65 1.01
C LEU A 574 -9.49 -16.09 0.50
N SER A 575 -9.28 -16.30 -0.79
CA SER A 575 -9.02 -17.63 -1.39
C SER A 575 -7.53 -17.78 -1.69
N CYS A 576 -6.89 -18.77 -1.06
CA CYS A 576 -5.45 -19.02 -1.17
C CYS A 576 -5.05 -19.79 -2.44
N VAL A 577 -5.96 -20.58 -3.00
CA VAL A 577 -5.84 -21.40 -4.24
C VAL A 577 -4.85 -22.57 -4.16
N ARG A 578 -3.67 -22.37 -3.54
CA ARG A 578 -2.53 -23.30 -3.69
C ARG A 578 -2.71 -24.57 -2.87
N SER A 579 -2.69 -25.68 -3.58
CA SER A 579 -2.94 -27.02 -3.07
C SER A 579 -2.30 -28.06 -4.00
N ASN A 580 -1.00 -28.30 -3.80
CA ASN A 580 -0.16 -29.15 -4.63
C ASN A 580 0.78 -30.03 -3.80
N LYS A 581 1.18 -31.19 -4.36
CA LYS A 581 2.05 -32.17 -3.69
C LYS A 581 3.47 -31.64 -3.42
N ASP A 582 3.94 -30.71 -4.24
CA ASP A 582 5.25 -30.06 -4.10
C ASP A 582 5.28 -29.04 -2.96
N ASN A 583 4.10 -28.69 -2.42
CA ASN A 583 3.87 -27.65 -1.41
C ASN A 583 4.44 -26.27 -1.80
N ARG A 584 4.47 -25.96 -3.11
CA ARG A 584 4.93 -24.68 -3.65
C ARG A 584 3.81 -23.65 -3.56
N ILE A 585 3.94 -22.67 -2.67
CA ILE A 585 2.95 -21.59 -2.49
C ILE A 585 3.13 -20.41 -3.48
N GLY A 586 4.32 -20.21 -4.04
CA GLY A 586 4.59 -19.17 -5.05
C GLY A 586 4.27 -17.75 -4.54
N PHE A 587 3.30 -17.10 -5.18
CA PHE A 587 2.89 -15.70 -4.92
C PHE A 587 2.48 -15.42 -3.48
N LEU A 588 2.06 -16.44 -2.73
CA LEU A 588 1.73 -16.36 -1.30
C LEU A 588 2.94 -16.34 -0.34
N ASN A 589 4.17 -16.48 -0.85
CA ASN A 589 5.38 -16.46 -0.02
C ASN A 589 5.74 -15.06 0.50
N ASP A 590 5.34 -14.02 -0.24
CA ASP A 590 5.60 -12.62 0.06
C ASP A 590 4.83 -12.17 1.32
N SER A 591 5.60 -11.81 2.35
CA SER A 591 5.10 -11.34 3.65
C SER A 591 4.24 -10.07 3.52
N ARG A 592 4.58 -9.18 2.58
CA ARG A 592 3.91 -7.90 2.36
C ARG A 592 2.54 -8.09 1.69
N ARG A 593 2.39 -9.11 0.84
CA ARG A 593 1.09 -9.58 0.31
C ARG A 593 0.18 -10.07 1.43
N LEU A 594 0.71 -10.90 2.33
CA LEU A 594 -0.04 -11.42 3.47
C LEU A 594 -0.51 -10.28 4.40
N ASN A 595 0.37 -9.33 4.71
CA ASN A 595 0.03 -8.15 5.51
C ASN A 595 -1.13 -7.36 4.89
N VAL A 596 -1.06 -7.01 3.60
CA VAL A 596 -2.15 -6.31 2.91
C VAL A 596 -3.44 -7.12 2.98
N ALA A 597 -3.42 -8.41 2.66
CA ALA A 597 -4.61 -9.27 2.63
C ALA A 597 -5.32 -9.36 3.99
N LEU A 598 -4.59 -9.61 5.08
CA LEU A 598 -5.16 -9.70 6.43
C LEU A 598 -5.77 -8.38 6.91
N THR A 599 -5.24 -7.24 6.45
CA THR A 599 -5.58 -5.91 6.99
C THR A 599 -6.55 -5.10 6.14
N ARG A 600 -7.31 -5.75 5.24
CA ARG A 600 -8.38 -5.10 4.43
C ARG A 600 -9.75 -5.07 5.11
N ALA A 601 -10.02 -5.96 6.07
CA ALA A 601 -11.30 -6.05 6.76
C ALA A 601 -11.47 -4.93 7.81
N ARG A 602 -12.72 -4.54 8.08
CA ARG A 602 -13.10 -3.75 9.28
C ARG A 602 -13.70 -4.64 10.36
N TYR A 603 -14.72 -5.41 10.01
CA TYR A 603 -15.51 -6.21 10.96
C TYR A 603 -15.10 -7.69 10.95
N GLY A 604 -14.92 -8.31 9.78
CA GLY A 604 -14.66 -9.75 9.70
C GLY A 604 -13.81 -10.24 8.52
N LEU A 605 -13.08 -11.33 8.73
CA LEU A 605 -12.17 -11.93 7.77
C LEU A 605 -12.38 -13.45 7.69
N ILE A 606 -12.60 -14.02 6.50
CA ILE A 606 -12.67 -15.47 6.32
C ILE A 606 -11.66 -15.90 5.27
N ILE A 607 -10.86 -16.90 5.60
CA ILE A 607 -9.77 -17.40 4.76
C ILE A 607 -10.09 -18.83 4.35
N VAL A 608 -9.94 -19.15 3.06
CA VAL A 608 -10.22 -20.46 2.49
C VAL A 608 -8.96 -20.98 1.79
N GLY A 609 -8.51 -22.19 2.13
CA GLY A 609 -7.30 -22.78 1.53
C GLY A 609 -6.86 -24.08 2.17
N ASN A 610 -5.70 -24.60 1.76
CA ASN A 610 -5.13 -25.86 2.26
C ASN A 610 -4.06 -25.61 3.36
N PRO A 611 -4.33 -25.94 4.64
CA PRO A 611 -3.36 -25.74 5.72
C PRO A 611 -2.01 -26.42 5.48
N LYS A 612 -2.00 -27.65 4.95
CA LYS A 612 -0.79 -28.49 4.80
C LYS A 612 0.25 -27.87 3.87
N VAL A 613 -0.22 -27.14 2.86
CA VAL A 613 0.62 -26.47 1.86
C VAL A 613 1.07 -25.09 2.36
N LEU A 614 0.18 -24.36 3.06
CA LEU A 614 0.47 -23.02 3.59
C LEU A 614 1.41 -23.06 4.81
N SER A 615 1.28 -24.05 5.69
CA SER A 615 2.06 -24.18 6.93
C SER A 615 3.58 -24.31 6.76
N ARG A 616 4.08 -24.47 5.52
CA ARG A 616 5.52 -24.47 5.23
C ARG A 616 6.14 -23.07 5.33
N GLN A 617 5.36 -22.01 5.12
CA GLN A 617 5.85 -20.63 5.24
C GLN A 617 5.60 -20.14 6.69
N PRO A 618 6.59 -19.55 7.39
CA PRO A 618 6.49 -19.30 8.83
C PRO A 618 5.30 -18.45 9.27
N MET A 619 4.94 -17.42 8.50
CA MET A 619 3.86 -16.49 8.82
C MET A 619 2.48 -17.11 8.60
N TRP A 620 2.34 -17.91 7.54
CA TRP A 620 1.16 -18.75 7.32
C TRP A 620 1.01 -19.82 8.41
N ASN A 621 2.11 -20.40 8.91
CA ASN A 621 2.08 -21.31 10.06
C ASN A 621 1.62 -20.57 11.34
N SER A 622 2.13 -19.37 11.61
CA SER A 622 1.66 -18.51 12.72
C SER A 622 0.17 -18.15 12.62
N LEU A 623 -0.33 -17.84 11.41
CA LEU A 623 -1.76 -17.61 11.16
C LEU A 623 -2.61 -18.86 11.44
N LEU A 624 -2.18 -20.03 10.95
CA LEU A 624 -2.89 -21.30 11.17
C LEU A 624 -2.90 -21.71 12.65
N ARG A 625 -1.83 -21.40 13.40
CA ARG A 625 -1.77 -21.59 14.86
C ARG A 625 -2.70 -20.65 15.59
N PHE A 626 -2.69 -19.36 15.27
CA PHE A 626 -3.63 -18.39 15.83
C PHE A 626 -5.09 -18.84 15.58
N CYS A 627 -5.42 -19.32 14.38
CA CYS A 627 -6.74 -19.88 14.10
C CYS A 627 -7.05 -21.13 14.95
N ARG A 628 -6.10 -22.05 15.14
CA ARG A 628 -6.28 -23.25 15.99
C ARG A 628 -6.46 -22.89 17.46
N GLU A 629 -5.60 -22.04 18.02
CA GLU A 629 -5.62 -21.59 19.42
C GLU A 629 -6.91 -20.82 19.79
N ASN A 630 -7.63 -20.29 18.80
CA ASN A 630 -8.89 -19.56 18.96
C ASN A 630 -10.14 -20.39 18.58
N HIS A 631 -10.03 -21.70 18.34
CA HIS A 631 -11.12 -22.57 17.86
C HIS A 631 -11.75 -22.09 16.52
N CYS A 632 -10.91 -21.53 15.65
CA CYS A 632 -11.26 -20.88 14.39
C CYS A 632 -10.59 -21.52 13.16
N LEU A 633 -10.05 -22.74 13.27
CA LEU A 633 -9.51 -23.53 12.17
C LEU A 633 -10.49 -24.68 11.86
N LEU A 634 -11.23 -24.60 10.76
CA LEU A 634 -12.49 -25.32 10.59
C LEU A 634 -12.61 -26.16 9.31
N ASP A 635 -13.33 -27.27 9.43
CA ASP A 635 -13.64 -28.29 8.43
C ASP A 635 -15.17 -28.36 8.19
N GLY A 636 -15.58 -29.02 7.10
CA GLY A 636 -16.97 -29.42 6.88
C GLY A 636 -17.82 -28.40 6.10
N PRO A 637 -19.16 -28.58 6.07
CA PRO A 637 -20.08 -27.68 5.37
C PRO A 637 -20.45 -26.46 6.25
N LEU A 638 -20.75 -25.32 5.63
CA LEU A 638 -20.99 -24.03 6.31
C LEU A 638 -22.09 -24.06 7.39
N ASN A 639 -23.04 -24.98 7.33
CA ASN A 639 -24.12 -25.16 8.31
C ASN A 639 -23.77 -26.11 9.47
N ALA A 640 -22.64 -26.80 9.41
CA ALA A 640 -22.16 -27.75 10.42
C ALA A 640 -20.63 -27.81 10.43
N LEU A 641 -19.98 -26.64 10.51
CA LEU A 641 -18.53 -26.53 10.62
C LEU A 641 -18.03 -27.21 11.90
N LYS A 642 -16.86 -27.86 11.81
CA LYS A 642 -16.18 -28.54 12.93
C LYS A 642 -14.74 -28.07 13.03
N GLU A 643 -14.08 -28.26 14.17
CA GLU A 643 -12.63 -28.01 14.28
C GLU A 643 -11.82 -28.99 13.42
N CYS A 644 -10.73 -28.50 12.84
CA CYS A 644 -9.95 -29.25 11.85
C CYS A 644 -8.68 -29.86 12.47
N GLU A 645 -8.72 -31.17 12.68
CA GLU A 645 -7.64 -32.02 13.21
C GLU A 645 -6.45 -32.23 12.25
N VAL A 646 -6.28 -31.37 11.23
CA VAL A 646 -5.21 -31.50 10.24
C VAL A 646 -3.84 -31.21 10.86
N ASP A 647 -3.00 -32.24 10.98
CA ASP A 647 -1.60 -32.10 11.35
C ASP A 647 -0.80 -31.26 10.34
N PHE A 648 0.03 -30.36 10.87
CA PHE A 648 1.01 -29.57 10.14
C PHE A 648 2.20 -29.18 11.05
N ASN A 649 3.36 -28.88 10.44
CA ASN A 649 4.66 -28.83 11.14
C ASN A 649 4.68 -27.95 12.41
N ILE A 650 4.92 -28.62 13.54
CA ILE A 650 4.97 -28.06 14.90
C ILE A 650 6.42 -27.64 15.26
N GLY A 651 7.06 -26.80 14.43
CA GLY A 651 8.26 -26.08 14.85
C GLY A 651 7.93 -25.07 15.95
N LYS A 652 8.82 -24.82 16.93
CA LYS A 652 8.54 -23.87 18.04
C LYS A 652 8.17 -22.47 17.55
N SER A 653 7.33 -21.77 18.32
CA SER A 653 6.88 -20.39 18.07
C SER A 653 7.44 -19.46 19.15
N ASN A 654 7.88 -18.27 18.77
CA ASN A 654 8.27 -17.20 19.69
C ASN A 654 7.19 -16.11 19.85
N LEU A 655 5.99 -16.31 19.25
CA LEU A 655 4.87 -15.39 19.38
C LEU A 655 4.07 -15.65 20.67
N PRO A 656 3.62 -14.60 21.39
CA PRO A 656 2.80 -14.76 22.58
C PRO A 656 1.39 -15.24 22.22
N VAL A 657 1.04 -16.42 22.75
CA VAL A 657 -0.32 -16.98 22.76
C VAL A 657 -1.21 -16.15 23.70
N MET A 658 -2.54 -16.22 23.55
CA MET A 658 -3.45 -15.78 24.62
C MET A 658 -3.26 -16.62 25.89
N LEU A 659 -2.39 -16.14 26.79
CA LEU A 659 -2.49 -16.48 28.20
C LEU A 659 -3.86 -16.00 28.72
N GLN A 660 -4.50 -16.81 29.55
CA GLN A 660 -5.74 -16.43 30.22
C GLN A 660 -5.57 -15.08 30.93
N ALA A 661 -6.60 -14.23 30.88
CA ALA A 661 -6.48 -12.77 31.06
C ALA A 661 -5.86 -12.32 32.40
N THR A 662 -5.86 -13.17 33.42
CA THR A 662 -5.19 -12.97 34.71
C THR A 662 -3.67 -12.76 34.59
N THR A 663 -2.97 -13.51 33.74
CA THR A 663 -1.49 -13.47 33.72
C THR A 663 -0.95 -12.20 33.05
N CYS A 664 -1.53 -11.78 31.93
CA CYS A 664 -1.11 -10.56 31.25
C CYS A 664 -1.34 -9.30 32.09
N TYR A 665 -2.43 -9.24 32.86
CA TYR A 665 -2.71 -8.10 33.74
C TYR A 665 -1.62 -7.94 34.81
N LEU A 666 -1.19 -9.04 35.43
CA LEU A 666 -0.12 -9.02 36.43
C LEU A 666 1.23 -8.60 35.82
N THR A 667 1.60 -9.15 34.66
CA THR A 667 2.85 -8.77 33.97
C THR A 667 2.86 -7.31 33.51
N ILE A 668 1.73 -6.79 33.02
CA ILE A 668 1.60 -5.39 32.61
C ILE A 668 1.66 -4.45 33.82
N MET A 669 0.95 -4.77 34.91
CA MET A 669 1.03 -3.99 36.16
C MET A 669 2.44 -3.94 36.74
N ILE A 670 3.16 -5.08 36.78
CA ILE A 670 4.57 -5.12 37.22
C ILE A 670 5.46 -4.24 36.33
N ARG A 671 5.24 -4.25 35.01
CA ARG A 671 6.05 -3.49 34.04
C ARG A 671 5.75 -1.98 34.06
N ILE A 672 4.51 -1.60 34.34
CA ILE A 672 4.11 -0.20 34.57
C ILE A 672 4.71 0.32 35.87
N GLU A 673 4.58 -0.43 36.97
CA GLU A 673 5.02 0.06 38.28
C GLU A 673 6.54 -0.01 38.47
N MET A 674 7.25 -0.93 37.79
CA MET A 674 8.71 -0.84 37.69
C MET A 674 9.16 0.42 36.94
N ASN A 675 8.47 0.82 35.87
CA ASN A 675 8.78 2.09 35.18
C ASN A 675 8.46 3.34 36.04
N ARG A 676 7.59 3.24 37.04
CA ARG A 676 7.41 4.28 38.07
C ARG A 676 8.52 4.27 39.12
N LEU A 677 8.95 3.09 39.59
CA LEU A 677 9.90 2.95 40.69
C LEU A 677 11.36 3.32 40.34
N VAL A 678 11.68 3.51 39.05
CA VAL A 678 12.98 4.04 38.59
C VAL A 678 13.23 5.51 39.03
N SER A 679 12.26 6.18 39.66
CA SER A 679 12.41 7.55 40.18
C SER A 679 12.62 7.67 41.71
N VAL A 680 12.73 6.56 42.46
CA VAL A 680 12.85 6.60 43.94
C VAL A 680 13.93 5.65 44.48
N ASP A 681 15.04 6.23 44.96
CA ASP A 681 16.09 5.51 45.67
C ASP A 681 15.64 5.03 47.07
N ASN A 682 15.09 3.81 47.15
CA ASN A 682 15.07 3.06 48.41
C ASN A 682 14.88 1.53 48.23
N PHE A 683 15.99 0.80 48.13
CA PHE A 683 16.04 -0.66 47.92
C PHE A 683 15.31 -1.51 49.00
N ALA A 684 15.02 -0.94 50.17
CA ALA A 684 14.38 -1.66 51.28
C ALA A 684 12.92 -2.04 51.01
N GLN A 685 12.12 -1.13 50.44
CA GLN A 685 10.68 -1.37 50.24
C GLN A 685 10.39 -2.47 49.21
N LEU A 686 11.23 -2.58 48.17
CA LEU A 686 11.08 -3.57 47.10
C LEU A 686 11.12 -5.01 47.62
N LYS A 687 11.96 -5.30 48.62
CA LYS A 687 12.02 -6.64 49.26
C LYS A 687 10.73 -7.03 49.96
N TYR A 688 10.12 -6.10 50.72
CA TYR A 688 8.86 -6.36 51.42
C TYR A 688 7.67 -6.47 50.46
N PHE A 689 7.63 -5.68 49.38
CA PHE A 689 6.58 -5.77 48.37
C PHE A 689 6.58 -7.11 47.63
N ILE A 690 7.76 -7.59 47.21
CA ILE A 690 7.92 -8.91 46.56
C ILE A 690 7.55 -10.05 47.52
N ALA A 691 7.92 -9.95 48.79
CA ALA A 691 7.53 -10.94 49.81
C ALA A 691 6.00 -11.01 50.02
N GLY A 692 5.31 -9.87 50.02
CA GLY A 692 3.85 -9.81 50.14
C GLY A 692 3.12 -10.45 48.94
N LEU A 693 3.55 -10.14 47.72
CA LEU A 693 2.98 -10.74 46.50
C LEU A 693 3.17 -12.26 46.45
N MET A 694 4.33 -12.76 46.88
CA MET A 694 4.62 -14.20 46.95
C MET A 694 3.72 -14.96 47.96
N PHE A 695 3.24 -14.28 49.01
CA PHE A 695 2.31 -14.87 49.99
C PHE A 695 0.84 -14.87 49.51
N SER A 696 0.41 -13.82 48.80
CA SER A 696 -0.99 -13.71 48.34
C SER A 696 -1.35 -14.62 47.16
N GLY A 697 -0.38 -15.30 46.54
CA GLY A 697 -0.58 -16.22 45.42
C GLY A 697 -0.87 -17.68 45.79
N ARG A 698 -0.95 -18.02 47.07
CA ARG A 698 -1.22 -19.39 47.56
C ARG A 698 -2.43 -19.44 48.51
N LEU A 699 -3.64 -19.19 47.99
CA LEU A 699 -4.88 -19.61 48.66
C LEU A 699 -6.11 -19.54 47.72
N GLU A 700 -6.28 -20.56 46.87
CA GLU A 700 -7.62 -21.06 46.53
C GLU A 700 -7.53 -22.50 46.01
N GLY A 701 -8.26 -23.42 46.64
CA GLY A 701 -7.99 -24.87 46.51
C GLY A 701 -8.88 -25.79 47.35
N ASN A 702 -10.15 -25.43 47.51
CA ASN A 702 -11.23 -26.26 48.10
C ASN A 702 -11.01 -26.91 49.48
N SER A 703 -11.62 -26.32 50.51
CA SER A 703 -12.65 -27.03 51.30
C SER A 703 -13.43 -26.06 52.20
N THR A 704 -14.65 -26.45 52.57
CA THR A 704 -15.57 -25.62 53.36
C THR A 704 -15.52 -25.97 54.84
N CYS A 705 -15.41 -24.96 55.71
CA CYS A 705 -15.99 -25.00 57.05
C CYS A 705 -16.89 -23.77 57.24
N ARG A 706 -17.98 -23.95 57.98
CA ARG A 706 -18.62 -22.85 58.69
C ARG A 706 -17.81 -22.59 59.96
N ASP A 707 -17.69 -21.34 60.38
CA ASP A 707 -18.44 -20.88 61.54
C ASP A 707 -18.44 -19.36 61.64
N GLN A 708 -19.49 -18.84 62.26
CA GLN A 708 -19.59 -17.47 62.78
C GLN A 708 -19.38 -17.54 64.30
N PRO A 709 -18.90 -16.47 64.98
CA PRO A 709 -19.59 -15.17 64.94
C PRO A 709 -18.70 -13.92 65.13
N SER A 710 -19.37 -12.77 65.30
CA SER A 710 -18.92 -11.56 66.02
C SER A 710 -17.81 -10.70 65.40
N PHE A 711 -17.66 -9.41 65.76
CA PHE A 711 -18.56 -8.26 66.04
C PHE A 711 -17.61 -7.08 66.41
N VAL A 712 -18.05 -5.81 66.39
CA VAL A 712 -17.33 -4.59 66.88
C VAL A 712 -15.97 -4.31 66.19
N SER A 713 -15.69 -3.19 65.50
CA SER A 713 -15.76 -1.77 65.88
C SER A 713 -14.82 -1.36 67.03
N MET A 714 -13.59 -0.98 66.68
CA MET A 714 -12.69 -0.03 67.36
C MET A 714 -11.54 0.31 66.38
N GLY A 715 -10.89 1.47 66.41
CA GLY A 715 -11.11 2.67 67.23
C GLY A 715 -9.79 3.26 67.73
N CYS A 716 -9.55 4.55 67.45
CA CYS A 716 -8.40 5.38 67.92
C CYS A 716 -6.98 5.03 67.39
N SER A 717 -5.96 5.91 67.45
CA SER A 717 -5.89 7.40 67.30
C SER A 717 -4.43 7.91 67.45
N GLN A 718 -4.12 9.12 66.97
CA GLN A 718 -2.92 9.97 67.30
C GLN A 718 -1.55 9.42 66.79
N ALA A 719 -0.48 10.19 66.58
CA ALA A 719 -0.16 11.64 66.66
C ALA A 719 0.72 12.05 65.43
N MET A 720 0.69 13.25 64.83
CA MET A 720 1.32 14.54 65.25
C MET A 720 2.81 14.39 65.67
N SER A 721 3.79 15.17 65.20
CA SER A 721 3.86 16.37 64.30
C SER A 721 5.32 16.47 63.72
N SER A 722 5.90 17.51 63.10
CA SER A 722 5.65 18.97 62.89
C SER A 722 6.58 19.53 61.75
N LEU A 723 6.60 20.87 61.54
CA LEU A 723 7.53 21.69 60.71
C LEU A 723 7.44 21.57 59.16
N SER A 724 7.50 22.64 58.35
CA SER A 724 7.34 24.10 58.58
C SER A 724 7.09 24.86 57.24
N GLY A 725 6.32 25.96 57.26
CA GLY A 725 6.07 26.84 56.09
C GLY A 725 7.24 27.76 55.70
N PRO A 726 7.11 28.71 54.73
CA PRO A 726 5.96 29.62 54.47
C PRO A 726 5.28 29.38 53.09
N SER A 727 4.00 29.68 52.77
CA SER A 727 3.11 30.86 52.93
C SER A 727 3.54 32.08 52.06
N ASP A 728 2.72 32.83 51.32
CA ASP A 728 1.24 33.00 51.18
C ASP A 728 0.96 33.88 49.92
N PRO A 729 -0.24 34.49 49.64
CA PRO A 729 -1.64 34.01 49.60
C PRO A 729 -2.40 34.45 48.29
N PRO A 730 -3.73 34.16 48.11
CA PRO A 730 -4.55 34.60 46.95
C PRO A 730 -5.56 35.74 47.24
N ILE A 731 -6.24 36.30 46.21
CA ILE A 731 -7.49 37.12 46.36
C ILE A 731 -8.34 37.23 45.05
N PRO A 732 -9.68 37.49 45.08
CA PRO A 732 -10.61 37.35 43.92
C PRO A 732 -11.44 38.63 43.58
N TYR A 733 -12.32 38.61 42.54
CA TYR A 733 -13.78 38.98 42.59
C TYR A 733 -14.55 39.13 41.24
N ASN A 734 -15.89 38.99 41.32
CA ASN A 734 -17.00 39.49 40.43
C ASN A 734 -17.12 38.96 38.97
N LYS A 735 -18.29 38.58 38.43
CA LYS A 735 -19.71 39.09 38.37
C LYS A 735 -19.98 40.15 37.28
N PHE A 736 -20.66 39.74 36.20
CA PHE A 736 -21.75 40.43 35.48
C PHE A 736 -22.50 39.33 34.66
N MET A 737 -23.78 39.02 34.91
CA MET A 737 -25.02 39.65 34.38
C MET A 737 -25.39 39.25 32.94
N LEU A 738 -26.68 38.96 32.74
CA LEU A 738 -27.34 38.63 31.46
C LEU A 738 -27.65 39.91 30.65
N PRO A 739 -28.16 39.78 29.41
CA PRO A 739 -29.62 39.90 29.29
C PRO A 739 -30.28 38.84 28.39
N THR A 740 -31.59 38.66 28.58
CA THR A 740 -32.45 37.65 27.93
C THR A 740 -33.35 38.25 26.84
N SER A 741 -33.42 37.60 25.67
CA SER A 741 -34.61 37.51 24.80
C SER A 741 -34.31 36.53 23.64
N SER A 742 -35.26 35.90 22.94
CA SER A 742 -36.71 36.15 22.85
C SER A 742 -37.54 34.85 22.86
N GLN A 743 -38.87 34.97 22.91
CA GLN A 743 -39.85 33.88 23.01
C GLN A 743 -40.42 33.41 21.64
N ARG A 744 -41.25 32.36 21.70
CA ARG A 744 -42.23 31.84 20.70
C ARG A 744 -41.73 30.71 19.80
N ASN A 745 -42.52 29.66 19.51
CA ASN A 745 -43.80 29.22 20.08
C ASN A 745 -44.07 27.71 19.81
N ALA A 746 -44.97 27.12 20.61
CA ALA A 746 -46.02 26.11 20.34
C ALA A 746 -46.11 25.39 18.95
N LYS A 747 -46.63 24.16 18.80
CA LYS A 747 -47.19 23.11 19.71
C LYS A 747 -47.41 21.80 18.91
N GLU A 748 -47.97 20.76 19.57
CA GLU A 748 -48.56 19.51 19.01
C GLU A 748 -47.58 18.47 18.40
N GLY A 749 -47.79 17.15 18.55
CA GLY A 749 -48.74 16.46 19.43
C GLY A 749 -48.91 14.94 19.14
N GLY A 750 -48.90 14.11 20.20
CA GLY A 750 -49.22 12.66 20.14
C GLY A 750 -48.08 11.73 19.65
N GLU A 751 -47.96 10.46 20.07
CA GLU A 751 -48.64 9.70 21.14
C GLU A 751 -47.66 8.72 21.82
N MET A 752 -47.97 8.27 23.05
CA MET A 752 -47.24 7.19 23.75
C MET A 752 -47.98 5.85 23.64
N ARG A 753 -47.25 4.73 23.62
CA ARG A 753 -47.73 3.44 24.21
C ARG A 753 -46.60 2.67 24.90
N ASP A 754 -46.67 2.56 26.22
CA ASP A 754 -45.95 1.58 27.04
C ASP A 754 -46.31 0.14 26.68
N HIS A 755 -45.41 -0.84 26.94
CA HIS A 755 -45.81 -2.19 27.41
C HIS A 755 -44.70 -2.96 28.19
N ARG A 756 -44.74 -2.83 29.53
CA ARG A 756 -44.54 -3.85 30.59
C ARG A 756 -43.37 -4.86 30.52
N MET A 757 -42.50 -4.83 31.54
CA MET A 757 -41.70 -5.98 32.01
C MET A 757 -42.42 -6.80 33.12
N PRO A 758 -42.14 -8.12 33.27
CA PRO A 758 -42.37 -8.91 34.48
C PRO A 758 -41.09 -9.19 35.31
N LYS A 759 -41.22 -9.79 36.50
CA LYS A 759 -40.17 -9.91 37.56
C LYS A 759 -39.63 -11.35 37.76
N MET A 760 -38.45 -11.46 38.39
CA MET A 760 -37.81 -12.72 38.85
C MET A 760 -38.52 -13.39 40.05
N ARG A 761 -38.26 -14.70 40.27
CA ARG A 761 -38.21 -15.41 41.58
C ARG A 761 -37.45 -16.78 41.44
N PRO A 762 -37.10 -17.52 42.53
CA PRO A 762 -35.85 -18.30 42.61
C PRO A 762 -35.93 -19.85 42.49
N ALA A 763 -34.77 -20.51 42.61
CA ALA A 763 -34.53 -21.97 42.59
C ALA A 763 -34.95 -22.72 43.87
N PRO A 764 -34.87 -24.08 43.91
CA PRO A 764 -33.69 -24.73 44.53
C PRO A 764 -33.30 -26.13 43.96
N GLY A 765 -32.21 -26.74 44.46
CA GLY A 765 -32.01 -28.21 44.47
C GLY A 765 -30.60 -28.74 44.14
N ARG A 766 -29.97 -29.51 45.06
CA ARG A 766 -28.74 -30.29 44.80
C ARG A 766 -28.59 -31.49 45.76
N PRO A 767 -28.26 -32.68 45.23
CA PRO A 767 -27.24 -33.60 45.76
C PRO A 767 -26.14 -33.88 44.69
N LEU A 768 -25.04 -34.64 44.89
CA LEU A 768 -24.24 -35.07 46.06
C LEU A 768 -22.80 -35.41 45.57
N MET A 769 -21.99 -36.13 46.35
CA MET A 769 -20.64 -36.67 46.00
C MET A 769 -20.44 -38.04 46.68
N PRO A 770 -19.63 -38.97 46.11
CA PRO A 770 -18.19 -39.17 46.46
C PRO A 770 -17.33 -39.60 45.22
N SER A 771 -16.04 -40.01 45.22
CA SER A 771 -14.75 -39.77 45.94
C SER A 771 -13.65 -40.62 45.21
N ALA A 772 -12.33 -40.68 45.48
CA ALA A 772 -11.36 -40.05 46.41
C ALA A 772 -9.90 -40.35 45.94
N SER A 773 -8.90 -39.60 46.45
CA SER A 773 -7.42 -39.89 46.39
C SER A 773 -6.74 -39.86 44.99
N SER A 774 -5.41 -39.73 44.82
CA SER A 774 -4.25 -39.69 45.74
C SER A 774 -3.11 -38.76 45.23
N SER A 775 -2.12 -38.43 46.07
CA SER A 775 -1.05 -37.44 45.80
C SER A 775 0.36 -38.06 45.71
N GLN A 776 1.29 -37.47 44.94
CA GLN A 776 2.75 -37.64 45.14
C GLN A 776 3.61 -36.54 44.47
N SER A 777 4.87 -36.39 44.92
CA SER A 777 5.90 -35.40 44.51
C SER A 777 7.28 -35.82 45.11
N VAL A 778 8.46 -35.20 44.93
CA VAL A 778 8.91 -33.84 44.50
C VAL A 778 10.27 -33.95 43.77
N ALA A 779 10.58 -33.06 42.80
CA ALA A 779 11.97 -32.76 42.39
C ALA A 779 12.12 -31.34 41.81
N PHE A 780 13.26 -30.68 42.07
CA PHE A 780 13.61 -29.32 41.57
C PHE A 780 15.14 -29.20 41.49
N GLN A 781 15.69 -28.54 40.46
CA GLN A 781 17.14 -28.25 40.40
C GLN A 781 17.46 -26.87 39.79
N SER A 782 18.37 -26.17 40.48
CA SER A 782 19.34 -25.16 40.04
C SER A 782 18.96 -24.10 38.99
N TYR A 783 19.01 -22.82 39.39
CA TYR A 783 19.07 -21.68 38.48
C TYR A 783 20.51 -21.39 38.06
N GLY A 784 20.72 -21.12 36.76
CA GLY A 784 21.99 -20.62 36.24
C GLY A 784 21.90 -20.22 34.79
N ASN A 785 21.38 -19.01 34.51
CA ASN A 785 21.63 -18.27 33.27
C ASN A 785 21.01 -16.86 33.34
N PHE A 786 21.84 -15.83 33.14
CA PHE A 786 21.38 -14.45 32.95
C PHE A 786 22.31 -13.65 32.02
N THR A 787 23.62 -13.93 32.05
CA THR A 787 24.61 -13.42 31.09
C THR A 787 24.35 -13.91 29.66
N GLN A 788 24.02 -15.19 29.48
CA GLN A 788 23.79 -15.79 28.16
C GLN A 788 22.64 -15.11 27.38
N VAL A 789 21.65 -14.56 28.08
CA VAL A 789 20.50 -13.84 27.48
C VAL A 789 20.92 -12.54 26.78
N VAL A 790 22.02 -11.92 27.21
CA VAL A 790 22.53 -10.67 26.58
C VAL A 790 23.28 -11.00 25.28
N GLU A 791 24.13 -12.02 25.31
CA GLU A 791 24.85 -12.50 24.13
C GLU A 791 23.90 -13.07 23.05
N ASP A 792 22.82 -13.74 23.46
CA ASP A 792 21.75 -14.20 22.56
C ASP A 792 21.04 -13.03 21.85
N VAL A 793 20.85 -11.88 22.50
CA VAL A 793 20.17 -10.71 21.91
C VAL A 793 21.06 -9.98 20.90
N GLU A 794 22.34 -9.78 21.20
CA GLU A 794 23.28 -9.21 20.24
C GLU A 794 23.50 -10.18 19.06
N SER A 795 23.54 -11.50 19.33
CA SER A 795 23.61 -12.54 18.29
C SER A 795 22.36 -12.57 17.40
N MET A 796 21.16 -12.43 17.96
CA MET A 796 19.92 -12.31 17.18
C MET A 796 19.90 -11.05 16.32
N ARG A 797 20.41 -9.92 16.82
CA ARG A 797 20.55 -8.69 16.04
C ARG A 797 21.46 -8.87 14.83
N ILE A 798 22.61 -9.53 15.02
CA ILE A 798 23.57 -9.85 13.95
C ILE A 798 22.98 -10.87 12.96
N GLN A 799 22.29 -11.92 13.44
CA GLN A 799 21.57 -12.86 12.58
C GLN A 799 20.47 -12.19 11.77
N PHE A 800 19.73 -11.22 12.33
CA PHE A 800 18.68 -10.51 11.61
C PHE A 800 19.26 -9.60 10.51
N GLN A 801 20.37 -8.90 10.78
CA GLN A 801 21.10 -8.17 9.74
C GLN A 801 21.65 -9.11 8.65
N SER A 802 22.16 -10.28 9.04
CA SER A 802 22.64 -11.31 8.11
C SER A 802 21.50 -11.86 7.23
N MET A 803 20.35 -12.20 7.79
CA MET A 803 19.17 -12.68 7.05
C MET A 803 18.58 -11.64 6.09
N MET A 804 18.72 -10.36 6.40
CA MET A 804 18.31 -9.25 5.51
C MET A 804 19.31 -9.02 4.35
N LEU A 805 20.52 -9.56 4.42
CA LEU A 805 21.54 -9.53 3.37
C LEU A 805 21.61 -10.85 2.58
N SER A 806 21.25 -11.99 3.19
CA SER A 806 21.36 -13.33 2.57
C SER A 806 20.20 -13.72 1.64
N GLN A 807 19.26 -12.81 1.37
CA GLN A 807 18.20 -13.03 0.38
C GLN A 807 18.66 -12.77 -1.06
N ASP A 808 19.76 -12.04 -1.25
CA ASP A 808 20.30 -11.69 -2.57
C ASP A 808 21.21 -12.79 -3.18
N THR A 809 21.53 -13.87 -2.45
CA THR A 809 22.51 -14.89 -2.88
C THR A 809 21.97 -16.31 -3.12
N ASN A 810 20.80 -16.67 -2.58
CA ASN A 810 20.29 -18.06 -2.63
C ASN A 810 19.43 -18.37 -3.88
N TYR A 811 19.96 -18.07 -5.07
CA TYR A 811 19.39 -18.50 -6.36
C TYR A 811 20.37 -19.24 -7.28
N GLU A 812 21.67 -19.24 -6.96
CA GLU A 812 22.65 -20.09 -7.64
C GLU A 812 22.69 -21.49 -7.02
N ASN A 813 21.83 -22.40 -7.52
CA ASN A 813 22.10 -23.85 -7.73
C ASN A 813 20.80 -24.65 -7.99
N SER A 814 20.33 -24.69 -9.24
CA SER A 814 19.52 -25.83 -9.73
C SER A 814 19.55 -25.96 -11.26
N GLU A 815 20.28 -26.97 -11.73
CA GLU A 815 20.05 -27.69 -13.00
C GLU A 815 20.09 -26.90 -14.33
N VAL A 816 21.31 -26.72 -14.87
CA VAL A 816 21.52 -26.72 -16.33
C VAL A 816 21.95 -28.13 -16.75
N VAL A 817 21.01 -28.94 -17.25
CA VAL A 817 21.31 -30.24 -17.88
C VAL A 817 21.00 -30.15 -19.37
N SER A 818 21.96 -29.62 -20.14
CA SER A 818 21.86 -29.47 -21.60
C SER A 818 22.67 -30.54 -22.31
N SER A 819 21.99 -31.58 -22.82
CA SER A 819 22.61 -32.60 -23.67
C SER A 819 22.88 -32.06 -25.08
N SER A 820 24.15 -31.87 -25.44
CA SER A 820 24.56 -31.59 -26.82
C SER A 820 25.86 -32.29 -27.19
N SER A 821 25.76 -33.35 -27.99
CA SER A 821 26.91 -34.05 -28.56
C SER A 821 27.49 -33.27 -29.75
N ARG A 822 28.80 -33.00 -29.74
CA ARG A 822 29.57 -32.65 -30.95
C ARG A 822 31.07 -32.96 -30.81
N ILE A 823 31.45 -33.91 -31.65
CA ILE A 823 32.76 -34.31 -32.20
C ILE A 823 33.84 -33.22 -32.26
N GLY A 824 35.09 -33.61 -31.96
CA GLY A 824 36.35 -33.04 -32.49
C GLY A 824 36.80 -31.68 -31.94
N ASP A 825 38.08 -31.39 -31.69
CA ASP A 825 39.35 -32.11 -31.95
C ASP A 825 40.46 -31.62 -30.99
N GLY A 826 41.68 -32.17 -31.10
CA GLY A 826 42.90 -31.34 -30.98
C GLY A 826 43.56 -31.14 -29.61
N SER A 827 44.21 -32.20 -29.10
CA SER A 827 45.54 -32.18 -28.44
C SER A 827 46.15 -30.85 -27.90
N SER A 828 46.55 -30.80 -26.62
CA SER A 828 47.97 -31.05 -26.21
C SER A 828 48.32 -30.61 -24.76
N SER A 829 49.12 -31.45 -24.09
CA SER A 829 50.12 -31.18 -23.02
C SER A 829 49.95 -30.05 -21.98
N GLY A 830 49.95 -30.43 -20.69
CA GLY A 830 50.30 -29.56 -19.54
C GLY A 830 50.33 -30.35 -18.22
N PHE A 831 51.45 -30.34 -17.49
CA PHE A 831 51.64 -31.12 -16.24
C PHE A 831 51.43 -30.26 -14.96
N TYR A 832 50.80 -30.84 -13.93
CA TYR A 832 51.09 -30.83 -12.46
C TYR A 832 51.76 -29.60 -11.77
N PRO A 833 51.61 -29.42 -10.43
CA PRO A 833 50.43 -29.59 -9.56
C PRO A 833 50.30 -28.50 -8.45
N ALA A 834 49.38 -28.75 -7.51
CA ALA A 834 49.02 -27.95 -6.33
C ALA A 834 50.15 -27.39 -5.42
N SER A 835 49.86 -26.26 -4.76
CA SER A 835 50.19 -26.01 -3.34
C SER A 835 49.29 -24.91 -2.72
N GLN A 836 49.35 -24.75 -1.40
CA GLN A 836 48.37 -24.03 -0.56
C GLN A 836 48.63 -22.52 -0.47
N GLN A 837 47.56 -21.71 -0.43
CA GLN A 837 47.24 -20.87 0.74
C GLN A 837 45.76 -20.50 0.76
#